data_AF-A0A8H6TP40-F1
#
_entry.id   AF-A0A8H6TP40-F1
#
_cell.length_a   1.000
_cell.length_b   1.000
_cell.length_c   1.000
_cell.angle_alpha   90.00
_cell.angle_beta   90.00
_cell.angle_gamma   90.00
#
_symmetry.space_group_name_H-M   'P 1'
#
loop_
_entity.id
_entity.type
_entity.pdbx_description
1 polymer ?
#
loop_
_entity_poly.entity_id
_entity_poly.type
_entity_poly.pdbx_seq_one_letter_code
_entity_poly.pdbx_strand_id
1 'polypeptide(L)'
;MYPFTGEAGAALAFLIGYLAVFVWMLFGFFTHRIKWRSRYSALLFHVTIRLASQGSGIGFGILGFRNTGLFVAFLVLGAEGYFSLVLCAFRFLISWHQHNLPSGESWLEPRDPPNTNKKRKVLIFAFLGPLAFLFYHDNPMVFFHSALILANVAIIVGGSYLAGADYSEPNSPDTLNRIRVSKITRTAGQSVFLVGNALLLIFILVSIRNNRRDGDSRNRKGTVHPTLILLLIAWFPLIVRGIFGLLQAFDWSMSYYNPENYDAGGFTPRFTAIEYMLGVFTEWTACVLLNCTYFTSKNDPKKRDVLAEKEGKRKLSDPSYTREMGRTAAQKAQLRALQEKNTERYEAEREMDEKENDDGEAAYPARKTTKHPSLRSQLDSVQEELVAAHDALSTAEALCQAHERVIAAHQRTISALRRHLEESQSKIDLLTSQLADSKVQVEELASELGRVYDGLKKESAKVTRLKRDREKSKGVAGSREATLVQELAEKDASIELQHLHTSALDSQLAQAKLIADEHRAKTKAIQAECEKYKKQAQRAKTSLEHTRKTLKALQNWDPVDAQNRNMYGSHTQRLMRQLDGVGVSSKHVGKVISIVANELGVRVKRVPSTRTVRMAVKEAGILSKVKLGREVALAKKIGASSNGTSIKRITYEARHLRLRVPDYKNPASKPSLQDDGDMAAGAAITEAYRNSPIYDAEAAPLDPKDFLRKMRWQNMDHAADGKAKLDLTRAAKLWVVREDLAKVKWAEMEELDRFNAVCAVSDKDLEKEFSAKVVAAWSLDQRKEGREALAIQRIGETTLRQLPESEQRDADILFAGCMCHKDLNAFKYAIDALEAMWPRDDRPALLANKANDAVIRLSEDPSSAAVQNALESSTCGAMKLVALSAMTFRNANDITGYQQLTENFLELRKRDLYPTEIAAGLVKPAQPFPDFQHCRFQTGGQGAAELFKFLELYIKLVQTVADSKVKSGDLNHVEANLLNQGVQLRENSD
;
A
#
# COMPACT_ATOMS: atom_id res chain seq x y z
N MET A 1 -2.95 -9.83 -50.66
CA MET A 1 -2.63 -11.06 -49.90
C MET A 1 -1.17 -10.95 -49.53
N TYR A 2 -0.83 -10.70 -48.25
CA TYR A 2 0.57 -10.53 -47.83
C TYR A 2 1.28 -11.89 -47.87
N PRO A 3 2.53 -11.97 -48.35
CA PRO A 3 3.27 -13.22 -48.35
C PRO A 3 3.53 -13.66 -46.91
N PHE A 4 3.08 -14.87 -46.56
CA PHE A 4 3.36 -15.49 -45.28
C PHE A 4 4.85 -15.83 -45.22
N THR A 5 5.61 -15.08 -44.42
CA THR A 5 7.07 -15.19 -44.36
C THR A 5 7.51 -16.43 -43.58
N GLY A 6 8.77 -16.86 -43.78
CA GLY A 6 9.36 -17.98 -43.02
C GLY A 6 9.35 -17.74 -41.50
N GLU A 7 9.46 -16.48 -41.08
CA GLU A 7 9.35 -16.06 -39.68
C GLU A 7 7.96 -16.29 -39.11
N ALA A 8 6.90 -15.87 -39.82
CA ALA A 8 5.52 -16.10 -39.41
C ALA A 8 5.22 -17.61 -39.28
N GLY A 9 5.78 -18.43 -40.16
CA GLY A 9 5.68 -19.89 -40.09
C GLY A 9 6.37 -20.51 -38.89
N ALA A 10 7.61 -20.11 -38.61
CA ALA A 10 8.33 -20.57 -37.42
C ALA A 10 7.62 -20.14 -36.12
N ALA A 11 7.18 -18.88 -36.06
CA ALA A 11 6.42 -18.33 -34.94
C ALA A 11 5.11 -19.10 -34.70
N LEU A 12 4.38 -19.43 -35.77
CA LEU A 12 3.14 -20.21 -35.69
C LEU A 12 3.37 -21.62 -35.14
N ALA A 13 4.43 -22.30 -35.58
CA ALA A 13 4.75 -23.65 -35.08
C ALA A 13 4.97 -23.67 -33.56
N PHE A 14 5.76 -22.72 -33.04
CA PHE A 14 5.99 -22.63 -31.60
C PHE A 14 4.82 -22.03 -30.83
N LEU A 15 3.99 -21.18 -31.45
CA LEU A 15 2.73 -20.73 -30.85
C LEU A 15 1.82 -21.93 -30.57
N ILE A 16 1.65 -22.83 -31.55
CA ILE A 16 0.87 -24.07 -31.39
C ILE A 16 1.49 -24.95 -30.28
N GLY A 17 2.81 -25.12 -30.31
CA GLY A 17 3.54 -25.91 -29.31
C GLY A 17 3.36 -25.39 -27.87
N TYR A 18 3.47 -24.08 -27.66
CA TYR A 18 3.23 -23.47 -26.35
C TYR A 18 1.75 -23.45 -25.96
N LEU A 19 0.83 -23.34 -26.93
CA LEU A 19 -0.61 -23.38 -26.68
C LEU A 19 -1.06 -24.75 -26.17
N ALA A 20 -0.51 -25.83 -26.74
CA ALA A 20 -0.76 -27.18 -26.26
C ALA A 20 -0.32 -27.35 -24.79
N VAL A 21 0.88 -26.87 -24.44
CA VAL A 21 1.37 -26.89 -23.05
C VAL A 21 0.48 -26.03 -22.14
N PHE A 22 0.08 -24.84 -22.61
CA PHE A 22 -0.77 -23.91 -21.85
C PHE A 22 -2.13 -24.53 -21.51
N VAL A 23 -2.81 -25.13 -22.50
CA VAL A 23 -4.10 -25.81 -22.31
C VAL A 23 -3.97 -26.99 -21.37
N TRP A 24 -2.92 -27.82 -21.51
CA TRP A 24 -2.66 -28.93 -20.58
C TRP A 24 -2.47 -28.44 -19.13
N MET A 25 -1.73 -27.34 -18.94
CA MET A 25 -1.50 -26.77 -17.61
C MET A 25 -2.79 -26.20 -17.02
N LEU A 26 -3.56 -25.43 -17.79
CA LEU A 26 -4.86 -24.91 -17.36
C LEU A 26 -5.82 -26.03 -16.97
N PHE A 27 -5.90 -27.09 -17.77
CA PHE A 27 -6.66 -28.28 -17.42
C PHE A 27 -6.20 -28.87 -16.08
N GLY A 28 -4.89 -28.96 -15.85
CA GLY A 28 -4.32 -29.40 -14.57
C GLY A 28 -4.73 -28.50 -13.38
N PHE A 29 -4.80 -27.19 -13.56
CA PHE A 29 -5.26 -26.25 -12.52
C PHE A 29 -6.77 -26.31 -12.28
N PHE A 30 -7.59 -26.35 -13.33
CA PHE A 30 -9.05 -26.41 -13.23
C PHE A 30 -9.55 -27.74 -12.66
N THR A 31 -8.86 -28.84 -12.96
CA THR A 31 -9.15 -30.16 -12.36
C THR A 31 -8.56 -30.34 -10.96
N HIS A 32 -7.97 -29.29 -10.37
CA HIS A 32 -7.29 -29.30 -9.07
C HIS A 32 -6.15 -30.33 -8.94
N ARG A 33 -5.68 -30.90 -10.07
CA ARG A 33 -4.52 -31.80 -10.11
C ARG A 33 -3.21 -31.05 -9.86
N ILE A 34 -3.16 -29.77 -10.23
CA ILE A 34 -2.06 -28.85 -9.97
C ILE A 34 -2.59 -27.71 -9.09
N LYS A 35 -1.87 -27.38 -8.01
CA LYS A 35 -2.28 -26.30 -7.09
C LYS A 35 -1.83 -24.92 -7.60
N TRP A 36 -2.73 -23.94 -7.52
CA TRP A 36 -2.47 -22.53 -7.90
C TRP A 36 -1.30 -21.85 -7.17
N ARG A 37 -0.94 -22.30 -5.96
CA ARG A 37 0.27 -21.86 -5.25
C ARG A 37 1.36 -22.93 -5.32
N SER A 38 1.82 -23.23 -6.52
CA SER A 38 2.89 -24.23 -6.77
C SER A 38 3.94 -23.72 -7.74
N ARG A 39 5.04 -24.48 -7.88
CA ARG A 39 6.08 -24.22 -8.88
C ARG A 39 5.57 -24.22 -10.33
N TYR A 40 4.47 -24.93 -10.60
CA TYR A 40 3.83 -24.92 -11.92
C TYR A 40 3.15 -23.59 -12.26
N SER A 41 2.84 -22.75 -11.26
CA SER A 41 2.31 -21.41 -11.53
C SER A 41 3.36 -20.48 -12.12
N ALA A 42 4.63 -20.64 -11.70
CA ALA A 42 5.75 -19.93 -12.32
C ALA A 42 6.00 -20.42 -13.75
N LEU A 43 5.89 -21.73 -13.99
CA LEU A 43 6.01 -22.30 -15.33
C LEU A 43 4.85 -21.88 -16.24
N LEU A 44 3.62 -21.75 -15.71
CA LEU A 44 2.49 -21.22 -16.47
C LEU A 44 2.74 -19.77 -16.89
N PHE A 45 3.29 -18.95 -16.00
CA PHE A 45 3.68 -17.57 -16.31
C PHE A 45 4.70 -17.50 -17.46
N HIS A 46 5.73 -18.36 -17.45
CA HIS A 46 6.66 -18.50 -18.58
C HIS A 46 5.93 -18.83 -19.89
N VAL A 47 5.04 -19.83 -19.87
CA VAL A 47 4.28 -20.24 -21.06
C VAL A 47 3.43 -19.09 -21.59
N THR A 48 2.80 -18.30 -20.72
CA THR A 48 2.04 -17.10 -21.13
C THR A 48 2.93 -16.05 -21.80
N ILE A 49 4.12 -15.76 -21.25
CA ILE A 49 5.07 -14.84 -21.87
C ILE A 49 5.48 -15.34 -23.26
N ARG A 50 5.77 -16.65 -23.38
CA ARG A 50 6.15 -17.25 -24.66
C ARG A 50 5.03 -17.24 -25.69
N LEU A 51 3.77 -17.46 -25.28
CA LEU A 51 2.60 -17.28 -26.16
C LEU A 51 2.51 -15.85 -26.70
N ALA A 52 2.68 -14.84 -25.82
CA ALA A 52 2.67 -13.44 -26.24
C ALA A 52 3.86 -13.10 -27.17
N SER A 53 5.05 -13.65 -26.89
CA SER A 53 6.25 -13.52 -27.74
C SER A 53 5.97 -14.08 -29.14
N GLN A 54 5.47 -15.32 -29.24
CA GLN A 54 5.20 -15.93 -30.55
C GLN A 54 4.05 -15.25 -31.30
N GLY A 55 3.01 -14.78 -30.60
CA GLY A 55 1.96 -13.95 -31.19
C GLY A 55 2.50 -12.64 -31.78
N SER A 56 3.45 -12.00 -31.07
CA SER A 56 4.16 -10.81 -31.57
C SER A 56 5.04 -11.13 -32.77
N GLY A 57 5.71 -12.28 -32.77
CA GLY A 57 6.51 -12.78 -33.90
C GLY A 57 5.68 -13.04 -35.16
N ILE A 58 4.48 -13.62 -35.03
CA ILE A 58 3.54 -13.75 -36.17
C ILE A 58 3.14 -12.37 -36.68
N GLY A 59 2.78 -11.46 -35.77
CA GLY A 59 2.40 -10.10 -36.13
C GLY A 59 3.50 -9.35 -36.87
N PHE A 60 4.75 -9.46 -36.40
CA PHE A 60 5.91 -8.89 -37.07
C PHE A 60 6.20 -9.59 -38.40
N GLY A 61 6.15 -10.92 -38.47
CA GLY A 61 6.36 -11.67 -39.72
C GLY A 61 5.34 -11.36 -40.82
N ILE A 62 4.14 -10.86 -40.48
CA ILE A 62 3.12 -10.42 -41.45
C ILE A 62 3.27 -8.93 -41.82
N LEU A 63 3.52 -8.07 -40.84
CA LEU A 63 3.54 -6.62 -41.02
C LEU A 63 4.93 -6.06 -41.36
N GLY A 64 5.98 -6.84 -41.14
CA GLY A 64 7.38 -6.44 -41.27
C GLY A 64 7.70 -5.17 -40.48
N PHE A 65 8.63 -4.38 -41.00
CA PHE A 65 9.07 -3.12 -40.40
C PHE A 65 8.02 -2.00 -40.39
N ARG A 66 6.82 -2.21 -40.96
CA ARG A 66 5.71 -1.24 -40.85
C ARG A 66 5.22 -1.08 -39.41
N ASN A 67 5.49 -2.07 -38.56
CA ASN A 67 5.21 -2.00 -37.13
C ASN A 67 6.42 -2.52 -36.33
N THR A 68 7.42 -1.65 -36.18
CA THR A 68 8.61 -1.92 -35.35
C THR A 68 8.29 -2.18 -33.88
N GLY A 69 7.11 -1.78 -33.40
CA GLY A 69 6.63 -2.09 -32.05
C GLY A 69 6.45 -3.59 -31.81
N LEU A 70 5.99 -4.34 -32.81
CA LEU A 70 5.85 -5.80 -32.71
C LEU A 70 7.20 -6.52 -32.68
N PHE A 71 8.19 -5.99 -33.40
CA PHE A 71 9.57 -6.47 -33.35
C PHE A 71 10.19 -6.26 -31.96
N VAL A 72 10.05 -5.06 -31.39
CA VAL A 72 10.51 -4.78 -30.03
C VAL A 72 9.79 -5.66 -29.02
N ALA A 73 8.48 -5.85 -29.15
CA ALA A 73 7.71 -6.75 -28.28
C ALA A 73 8.19 -8.20 -28.39
N PHE A 74 8.47 -8.70 -29.59
CA PHE A 74 9.04 -10.04 -29.81
C PHE A 74 10.38 -10.21 -29.09
N LEU A 75 11.29 -9.23 -29.20
CA LEU A 75 12.60 -9.26 -28.53
C LEU A 75 12.49 -9.17 -27.00
N VAL A 76 11.65 -8.27 -26.48
CA VAL A 76 11.45 -8.08 -25.04
C VAL A 76 10.82 -9.33 -24.41
N LEU A 77 9.71 -9.81 -24.98
CA LEU A 77 9.06 -11.03 -24.49
C LEU A 77 9.94 -12.27 -24.71
N GLY A 78 10.80 -12.24 -25.72
CA GLY A 78 11.84 -13.24 -25.95
C GLY A 78 12.96 -13.24 -24.90
N ALA A 79 13.34 -12.08 -24.35
CA ALA A 79 14.27 -12.00 -23.23
C ALA A 79 13.60 -12.47 -21.92
N GLU A 80 12.38 -11.96 -21.64
CA GLU A 80 11.57 -12.33 -20.47
C GLU A 80 11.26 -13.83 -20.42
N GLY A 81 11.03 -14.46 -21.57
CA GLY A 81 10.79 -15.89 -21.67
C GLY A 81 11.97 -16.70 -21.13
N TYR A 82 13.20 -16.40 -21.54
CA TYR A 82 14.38 -17.10 -21.04
C TYR A 82 14.59 -16.86 -19.53
N PHE A 83 14.44 -15.61 -19.09
CA PHE A 83 14.55 -15.22 -17.69
C PHE A 83 13.63 -16.02 -16.78
N SER A 84 12.33 -16.03 -17.11
CA SER A 84 11.31 -16.77 -16.38
C SER A 84 11.61 -18.28 -16.31
N LEU A 85 12.17 -18.85 -17.37
CA LEU A 85 12.42 -20.29 -17.46
C LEU A 85 13.61 -20.74 -16.60
N VAL A 86 14.69 -19.95 -16.58
CA VAL A 86 15.82 -20.18 -15.68
C VAL A 86 15.34 -20.11 -14.22
N LEU A 87 14.52 -19.12 -13.87
CA LEU A 87 13.91 -19.03 -12.53
C LEU A 87 13.03 -20.24 -12.20
N CYS A 88 12.24 -20.73 -13.17
CA CYS A 88 11.48 -21.96 -13.00
C CYS A 88 12.39 -23.14 -12.65
N ALA A 89 13.47 -23.37 -13.38
CA ALA A 89 14.37 -24.50 -13.12
C ALA A 89 14.92 -24.51 -11.68
N PHE A 90 15.37 -23.35 -11.17
CA PHE A 90 15.77 -23.19 -9.77
C PHE A 90 14.62 -23.47 -8.79
N ARG A 91 13.41 -22.97 -9.10
CA ARG A 91 12.24 -23.16 -8.23
C ARG A 91 11.81 -24.63 -8.14
N PHE A 92 11.99 -25.40 -9.21
CA PHE A 92 11.75 -26.83 -9.22
C PHE A 92 12.80 -27.57 -8.38
N LEU A 93 14.09 -27.21 -8.47
CA LEU A 93 15.14 -27.77 -7.61
C LEU A 93 14.89 -27.47 -6.12
N ILE A 94 14.57 -26.22 -5.77
CA ILE A 94 14.23 -25.80 -4.39
C ILE A 94 13.01 -26.57 -3.88
N SER A 95 11.99 -26.73 -4.74
CA SER A 95 10.81 -27.51 -4.36
C SER A 95 11.18 -28.96 -4.09
N TRP A 96 12.06 -29.56 -4.88
CA TRP A 96 12.53 -30.92 -4.63
C TRP A 96 13.26 -31.01 -3.29
N HIS A 97 14.15 -30.05 -2.97
CA HIS A 97 14.84 -29.98 -1.68
C HIS A 97 13.86 -29.99 -0.49
N GLN A 98 12.82 -29.15 -0.55
CA GLN A 98 11.86 -28.98 0.54
C GLN A 98 11.02 -30.25 0.82
N HIS A 99 10.87 -31.14 -0.15
CA HIS A 99 10.10 -32.39 0.02
C HIS A 99 10.98 -33.59 0.32
N ASN A 100 12.25 -33.59 -0.14
CA ASN A 100 13.09 -34.78 -0.14
C ASN A 100 14.33 -34.70 0.76
N LEU A 101 14.81 -33.50 1.14
CA LEU A 101 15.94 -33.38 2.06
C LEU A 101 15.53 -33.69 3.52
N PRO A 102 16.40 -34.30 4.34
CA PRO A 102 16.13 -34.58 5.75
C PRO A 102 15.79 -33.33 6.58
N SER A 103 16.35 -32.18 6.24
CA SER A 103 16.07 -30.89 6.88
C SER A 103 14.63 -30.40 6.66
N GLY A 104 13.97 -30.85 5.59
CA GLY A 104 12.72 -30.27 5.08
C GLY A 104 12.88 -28.84 4.55
N GLU A 105 14.13 -28.39 4.37
CA GLU A 105 14.49 -27.02 4.00
C GLU A 105 15.55 -27.03 2.90
N SER A 106 15.42 -26.10 1.95
CA SER A 106 16.39 -25.93 0.88
C SER A 106 17.53 -25.04 1.38
N TRP A 107 18.78 -25.48 1.28
CA TRP A 107 19.94 -24.65 1.57
C TRP A 107 20.10 -23.48 0.57
N LEU A 108 19.45 -23.55 -0.61
CA LEU A 108 19.34 -22.42 -1.55
C LEU A 108 18.34 -21.35 -1.07
N GLU A 109 17.27 -21.78 -0.39
CA GLU A 109 16.24 -20.89 0.14
C GLU A 109 15.87 -21.33 1.57
N PRO A 110 16.75 -21.01 2.55
CA PRO A 110 16.53 -21.32 3.95
C PRO A 110 15.21 -20.72 4.45
N ARG A 111 14.58 -21.38 5.42
CA ARG A 111 13.32 -20.87 5.97
C ARG A 111 13.60 -19.68 6.86
N ASP A 112 12.90 -18.59 6.58
CA ASP A 112 12.96 -17.39 7.41
C ASP A 112 12.64 -17.76 8.89
N PRO A 113 13.37 -17.25 9.89
CA PRO A 113 13.09 -17.52 11.30
C PRO A 113 11.65 -17.16 11.66
N PRO A 114 11.04 -17.81 12.68
CA PRO A 114 9.59 -17.70 12.97
C PRO A 114 9.10 -16.27 13.25
N ASN A 115 10.02 -15.33 13.53
CA ASN A 115 9.72 -13.92 13.77
C ASN A 115 9.93 -13.02 12.53
N THR A 116 10.08 -13.59 11.34
CA THR A 116 10.35 -12.81 10.13
C THR A 116 9.04 -12.25 9.57
N ASN A 117 8.95 -10.92 9.59
CA ASN A 117 7.80 -10.20 9.08
C ASN A 117 7.70 -10.37 7.55
N LYS A 118 6.83 -11.28 7.10
CA LYS A 118 6.60 -11.56 5.67
C LYS A 118 6.19 -10.31 4.88
N LYS A 119 5.55 -9.33 5.52
CA LYS A 119 5.19 -8.06 4.89
C LYS A 119 6.42 -7.19 4.60
N ARG A 120 7.39 -7.14 5.53
CA ARG A 120 8.68 -6.46 5.35
C ARG A 120 9.47 -7.05 4.18
N LYS A 121 9.46 -8.38 4.01
CA LYS A 121 10.13 -9.06 2.88
C LYS A 121 9.49 -8.70 1.54
N VAL A 122 8.16 -8.73 1.44
CA VAL A 122 7.45 -8.29 0.23
C VAL A 122 7.74 -6.83 -0.10
N LEU A 123 7.81 -5.96 0.91
CA LEU A 123 7.99 -4.52 0.74
C LEU A 123 9.43 -4.14 0.35
N ILE A 124 10.44 -4.78 0.93
CA ILE A 124 11.84 -4.63 0.51
C ILE A 124 12.01 -5.06 -0.95
N PHE A 125 11.43 -6.18 -1.36
CA PHE A 125 11.45 -6.62 -2.76
C PHE A 125 10.68 -5.68 -3.69
N ALA A 126 9.56 -5.08 -3.25
CA ALA A 126 8.78 -4.14 -4.03
C ALA A 126 9.50 -2.78 -4.23
N PHE A 127 10.23 -2.30 -3.23
CA PHE A 127 10.82 -0.95 -3.24
C PHE A 127 12.25 -0.92 -3.78
N LEU A 128 13.08 -1.90 -3.40
CA LEU A 128 14.48 -1.96 -3.83
C LEU A 128 14.67 -2.78 -5.11
N GLY A 129 13.65 -3.54 -5.52
CA GLY A 129 13.72 -4.44 -6.67
C GLY A 129 14.97 -5.34 -6.60
N PRO A 130 15.87 -5.32 -7.58
CA PRO A 130 17.11 -6.08 -7.54
C PRO A 130 18.13 -5.59 -6.50
N LEU A 131 17.92 -4.49 -5.79
CA LEU A 131 18.80 -4.09 -4.66
C LEU A 131 18.38 -4.73 -3.33
N ALA A 132 17.31 -5.55 -3.33
CA ALA A 132 16.84 -6.27 -2.15
C ALA A 132 17.88 -7.24 -1.54
N PHE A 133 18.90 -7.66 -2.32
CA PHE A 133 19.97 -8.52 -1.80
C PHE A 133 20.81 -7.87 -0.69
N LEU A 134 20.89 -6.53 -0.64
CA LEU A 134 21.63 -5.81 0.41
C LEU A 134 21.06 -6.04 1.82
N PHE A 135 19.79 -6.43 1.91
CA PHE A 135 19.08 -6.69 3.18
C PHE A 135 18.93 -8.18 3.49
N TYR A 136 19.08 -9.05 2.48
CA TYR A 136 18.88 -10.50 2.58
C TYR A 136 20.12 -11.27 2.12
N HIS A 137 21.31 -10.79 2.50
CA HIS A 137 22.60 -11.41 2.15
C HIS A 137 22.71 -12.88 2.59
N ASP A 138 22.03 -13.27 3.67
CA ASP A 138 21.99 -14.63 4.19
C ASP A 138 21.18 -15.62 3.32
N ASN A 139 20.45 -15.14 2.31
CA ASN A 139 19.66 -15.98 1.40
C ASN A 139 20.27 -15.97 -0.02
N PRO A 140 21.01 -17.04 -0.42
CA PRO A 140 21.70 -17.10 -1.71
C PRO A 140 20.79 -16.83 -2.91
N MET A 141 19.55 -17.31 -2.86
CA MET A 141 18.60 -17.09 -3.94
C MET A 141 18.19 -15.61 -4.08
N VAL A 142 18.20 -14.79 -3.04
CA VAL A 142 17.83 -13.36 -3.18
C VAL A 142 18.87 -12.61 -4.01
N PHE A 143 20.15 -12.89 -3.77
CA PHE A 143 21.25 -12.38 -4.59
C PHE A 143 21.11 -12.85 -6.05
N PHE A 144 20.79 -14.13 -6.24
CA PHE A 144 20.64 -14.70 -7.58
C PHE A 144 19.48 -14.09 -8.39
N HIS A 145 18.28 -13.96 -7.79
CA HIS A 145 17.14 -13.31 -8.45
C HIS A 145 17.46 -11.86 -8.82
N SER A 146 18.13 -11.14 -7.91
CA SER A 146 18.55 -9.76 -8.12
C SER A 146 19.50 -9.61 -9.31
N ALA A 147 20.52 -10.48 -9.39
CA ALA A 147 21.46 -10.51 -10.49
C ALA A 147 20.77 -10.82 -11.83
N LEU A 148 19.84 -11.79 -11.85
CA LEU A 148 19.08 -12.12 -13.07
C LEU A 148 18.15 -11.01 -13.53
N ILE A 149 17.53 -10.26 -12.60
CA ILE A 149 16.69 -9.11 -12.95
C ILE A 149 17.53 -8.01 -13.62
N LEU A 150 18.68 -7.65 -13.04
CA LEU A 150 19.59 -6.66 -13.65
C LEU A 150 20.12 -7.12 -15.00
N ALA A 151 20.47 -8.41 -15.12
CA ALA A 151 20.91 -9.00 -16.37
C ALA A 151 19.82 -8.94 -17.45
N ASN A 152 18.57 -9.22 -17.10
CA ASN A 152 17.44 -9.17 -18.02
C ASN A 152 17.17 -7.74 -18.51
N VAL A 153 17.24 -6.75 -17.59
CA VAL A 153 17.19 -5.32 -17.97
C VAL A 153 18.31 -4.96 -18.94
N ALA A 154 19.53 -5.40 -18.69
CA ALA A 154 20.67 -5.16 -19.58
C ALA A 154 20.46 -5.79 -20.98
N ILE A 155 19.88 -6.99 -21.07
CA ILE A 155 19.55 -7.64 -22.36
C ILE A 155 18.50 -6.84 -23.13
N ILE A 156 17.44 -6.39 -22.44
CA ILE A 156 16.35 -5.62 -23.06
C ILE A 156 16.86 -4.26 -23.54
N VAL A 157 17.60 -3.54 -22.69
CA VAL A 157 18.20 -2.25 -23.06
C VAL A 157 19.16 -2.44 -24.23
N GLY A 158 20.08 -3.41 -24.16
CA GLY A 158 21.02 -3.68 -25.24
C GLY A 158 20.34 -4.02 -26.58
N GLY A 159 19.27 -4.81 -26.54
CA GLY A 159 18.49 -5.20 -27.72
C GLY A 159 17.64 -4.08 -28.33
N SER A 160 17.12 -3.16 -27.50
CA SER A 160 16.25 -2.07 -27.95
C SER A 160 16.99 -0.76 -28.24
N TYR A 161 18.23 -0.59 -27.77
CA TYR A 161 18.97 0.68 -27.87
C TYR A 161 19.35 1.09 -29.30
N LEU A 162 19.30 0.16 -30.26
CA LEU A 162 19.49 0.44 -31.69
C LEU A 162 18.19 0.82 -32.43
N ALA A 163 17.03 0.76 -31.75
CA ALA A 163 15.77 1.20 -32.35
C ALA A 163 15.85 2.69 -32.67
N GLY A 164 15.80 3.04 -33.96
CA GLY A 164 15.88 4.42 -34.45
C GLY A 164 17.29 4.93 -34.78
N ALA A 165 18.31 4.07 -34.81
CA ALA A 165 19.62 4.44 -35.37
C ALA A 165 19.53 4.65 -36.89
N ASP A 166 20.25 5.65 -37.40
CA ASP A 166 20.36 5.89 -38.84
C ASP A 166 21.41 4.96 -39.45
N TYR A 167 20.93 4.00 -40.24
CA TYR A 167 21.76 3.01 -40.93
C TYR A 167 22.14 3.43 -42.36
N SER A 168 21.75 4.63 -42.81
CA SER A 168 22.19 5.16 -44.11
C SER A 168 23.69 5.48 -44.13
N GLU A 169 24.25 5.83 -42.97
CA GLU A 169 25.69 5.99 -42.74
C GLU A 169 26.20 5.03 -41.64
N PRO A 170 26.36 3.73 -41.94
CA PRO A 170 26.70 2.70 -40.95
C PRO A 170 28.08 2.90 -40.29
N ASN A 171 28.94 3.72 -40.91
CA ASN A 171 30.27 4.08 -40.41
C ASN A 171 30.31 5.39 -39.61
N SER A 172 29.16 6.03 -39.36
CA SER A 172 29.13 7.25 -38.55
C SER A 172 29.60 6.95 -37.11
N PRO A 173 30.30 7.88 -36.45
CA PRO A 173 30.73 7.71 -35.06
C PRO A 173 29.57 7.45 -34.09
N ASP A 174 28.38 8.01 -34.34
CA ASP A 174 27.19 7.80 -33.50
C ASP A 174 26.64 6.37 -33.65
N THR A 175 26.45 5.89 -34.88
CA THR A 175 25.95 4.54 -35.16
C THR A 175 26.91 3.48 -34.62
N LEU A 176 28.23 3.67 -34.79
CA LEU A 176 29.24 2.77 -34.22
C LEU A 176 29.25 2.77 -32.69
N ASN A 177 29.06 3.93 -32.05
CA ASN A 177 28.97 4.03 -30.59
C ASN A 177 27.71 3.33 -30.06
N ARG A 178 26.57 3.51 -30.72
CA ARG A 178 25.31 2.83 -30.37
C ARG A 178 25.42 1.32 -30.49
N ILE A 179 26.00 0.81 -31.58
CA ILE A 179 26.26 -0.62 -31.77
C ILE A 179 27.18 -1.14 -30.66
N ARG A 180 28.23 -0.40 -30.29
CA ARG A 180 29.16 -0.79 -29.23
C ARG A 180 28.47 -0.90 -27.87
N VAL A 181 27.67 0.11 -27.48
CA VAL A 181 26.92 0.10 -26.22
C VAL A 181 25.92 -1.05 -26.20
N SER A 182 25.13 -1.23 -27.27
CA SER A 182 24.18 -2.35 -27.41
C SER A 182 24.84 -3.72 -27.28
N LYS A 183 26.01 -3.91 -27.91
CA LYS A 183 26.79 -5.15 -27.77
C LYS A 183 27.23 -5.37 -26.33
N ILE A 184 27.93 -4.41 -25.72
CA ILE A 184 28.47 -4.55 -24.37
C ILE A 184 27.36 -4.83 -23.35
N THR A 185 26.27 -4.06 -23.39
CA THR A 185 25.17 -4.20 -22.42
C THR A 185 24.47 -5.55 -22.57
N ARG A 186 24.23 -6.01 -23.80
CA ARG A 186 23.62 -7.34 -24.06
C ARG A 186 24.56 -8.47 -23.65
N THR A 187 25.85 -8.40 -24.00
CA THR A 187 26.86 -9.41 -23.61
C THR A 187 26.92 -9.56 -22.10
N ALA A 188 27.00 -8.44 -21.36
CA ALA A 188 27.07 -8.44 -19.91
C ALA A 188 25.86 -9.17 -19.28
N GLY A 189 24.64 -8.87 -19.75
CA GLY A 189 23.44 -9.56 -19.28
C GLY A 189 23.44 -11.06 -19.61
N GLN A 190 23.78 -11.45 -20.85
CA GLN A 190 23.84 -12.86 -21.25
C GLN A 190 24.89 -13.66 -20.48
N SER A 191 26.05 -13.05 -20.16
CA SER A 191 27.09 -13.69 -19.34
C SER A 191 26.58 -14.04 -17.94
N VAL A 192 25.77 -13.18 -17.31
CA VAL A 192 25.19 -13.47 -15.98
C VAL A 192 24.23 -14.66 -16.04
N PHE A 193 23.41 -14.76 -17.10
CA PHE A 193 22.55 -15.93 -17.30
C PHE A 193 23.34 -17.22 -17.53
N LEU A 194 24.45 -17.15 -18.29
CA LEU A 194 25.31 -18.30 -18.53
C LEU A 194 25.94 -18.80 -17.22
N VAL A 195 26.47 -17.89 -16.40
CA VAL A 195 26.99 -18.21 -15.05
C VAL A 195 25.88 -18.81 -14.19
N GLY A 196 24.66 -18.27 -14.23
CA GLY A 196 23.53 -18.81 -13.49
C GLY A 196 23.18 -20.24 -13.89
N ASN A 197 23.24 -20.57 -15.17
CA ASN A 197 23.06 -21.95 -15.64
C ASN A 197 24.21 -22.87 -15.23
N ALA A 198 25.45 -22.39 -15.22
CA ALA A 198 26.58 -23.17 -14.69
C ALA A 198 26.40 -23.49 -13.19
N LEU A 199 25.95 -22.52 -12.40
CA LEU A 199 25.61 -22.72 -10.99
C LEU A 199 24.44 -23.70 -10.80
N LEU A 200 23.41 -23.62 -11.65
CA LEU A 200 22.30 -24.56 -11.64
C LEU A 200 22.78 -26.02 -11.81
N LEU A 201 23.70 -26.27 -12.75
CA LEU A 201 24.31 -27.60 -12.92
C LEU A 201 24.99 -28.08 -11.64
N ILE A 202 25.86 -27.23 -11.07
CA ILE A 202 26.59 -27.54 -9.85
C ILE A 202 25.61 -27.93 -8.74
N PHE A 203 24.55 -27.15 -8.56
CA PHE A 203 23.54 -27.41 -7.53
C PHE A 203 22.76 -28.71 -7.79
N ILE A 204 22.38 -29.00 -9.04
CA ILE A 204 21.75 -30.28 -9.40
C ILE A 204 22.68 -31.46 -9.06
N LEU A 205 23.97 -31.37 -9.44
CA LEU A 205 24.96 -32.43 -9.19
C LEU A 205 25.21 -32.63 -7.70
N VAL A 206 25.32 -31.55 -6.92
CA VAL A 206 25.44 -31.62 -5.45
C VAL A 206 24.20 -32.29 -4.85
N SER A 207 23.00 -31.96 -5.32
CA SER A 207 21.76 -32.57 -4.83
C SER A 207 21.64 -34.04 -5.21
N ILE A 208 22.11 -34.44 -6.39
CA ILE A 208 22.22 -35.86 -6.79
C ILE A 208 23.19 -36.60 -5.87
N ARG A 209 24.36 -36.02 -5.58
CA ARG A 209 25.36 -36.60 -4.69
C ARG A 209 24.82 -36.78 -3.27
N ASN A 210 24.16 -35.76 -2.73
CA ASN A 210 23.57 -35.81 -1.39
C ASN A 210 22.43 -36.83 -1.33
N ASN A 211 21.57 -36.89 -2.35
CA ASN A 211 20.49 -37.88 -2.43
C ASN A 211 21.01 -39.33 -2.43
N ARG A 212 22.14 -39.59 -3.13
CA ARG A 212 22.78 -40.92 -3.11
C ARG A 212 23.32 -41.26 -1.73
N ARG A 213 24.02 -40.31 -1.08
CA ARG A 213 24.59 -40.49 0.26
C ARG A 213 23.52 -40.75 1.32
N ASP A 214 22.42 -40.00 1.29
CA ASP A 214 21.33 -40.15 2.26
C ASP A 214 20.48 -41.40 1.98
N GLY A 215 20.37 -41.83 0.72
CA GLY A 215 19.69 -43.06 0.31
C GLY A 215 20.33 -44.32 0.91
N ASP A 216 21.65 -44.41 0.89
CA ASP A 216 22.41 -45.51 1.52
C ASP A 216 22.16 -45.59 3.04
N SER A 217 21.99 -44.46 3.72
CA SER A 217 21.69 -44.44 5.16
C SER A 217 20.27 -44.91 5.52
N ARG A 218 19.34 -44.90 4.55
CA ARG A 218 17.90 -45.21 4.75
C ARG A 218 17.47 -46.55 4.15
N ASN A 219 18.41 -47.43 3.80
CA ASN A 219 18.11 -48.74 3.19
C ASN A 219 17.31 -48.66 1.87
N ARG A 220 17.30 -47.49 1.21
CA ARG A 220 16.77 -47.32 -0.16
C ARG A 220 17.94 -47.50 -1.12
N LYS A 221 17.90 -48.52 -1.99
CA LYS A 221 18.89 -48.71 -3.08
C LYS A 221 19.20 -47.35 -3.72
N GLY A 222 20.48 -46.95 -3.75
CA GLY A 222 21.05 -45.62 -4.09
C GLY A 222 20.74 -45.06 -5.49
N THR A 223 19.48 -45.16 -5.92
CA THR A 223 18.94 -44.70 -7.19
C THR A 223 18.65 -43.20 -7.11
N VAL A 224 19.03 -42.48 -8.16
CA VAL A 224 18.81 -41.02 -8.24
C VAL A 224 17.34 -40.74 -8.43
N HIS A 225 16.80 -39.76 -7.71
CA HIS A 225 15.40 -39.37 -7.85
C HIS A 225 15.08 -38.97 -9.30
N PRO A 226 14.03 -39.53 -9.95
CA PRO A 226 13.73 -39.25 -11.36
C PRO A 226 13.54 -37.77 -11.69
N THR A 227 13.02 -36.97 -10.75
CA THR A 227 12.92 -35.51 -10.90
C THR A 227 14.28 -34.82 -11.05
N LEU A 228 15.32 -35.27 -10.33
CA LEU A 228 16.67 -34.70 -10.48
C LEU A 228 17.29 -35.05 -11.84
N ILE A 229 16.99 -36.24 -12.37
CA ILE A 229 17.41 -36.64 -13.73
C ILE A 229 16.73 -35.73 -14.76
N LEU A 230 15.41 -35.52 -14.66
CA LEU A 230 14.71 -34.61 -15.55
C LEU A 230 15.23 -33.17 -15.45
N LEU A 231 15.60 -32.69 -14.26
CA LEU A 231 16.23 -31.37 -14.10
C LEU A 231 17.62 -31.30 -14.75
N LEU A 232 18.41 -32.37 -14.66
CA LEU A 232 19.71 -32.46 -15.32
C LEU A 232 19.56 -32.47 -16.86
N ILE A 233 18.57 -33.20 -17.39
CA ILE A 233 18.28 -33.21 -18.82
C ILE A 233 17.75 -31.84 -19.28
N ALA A 234 16.89 -31.19 -18.49
CA ALA A 234 16.35 -29.85 -18.79
C ALA A 234 17.43 -28.75 -18.72
N TRP A 235 18.49 -28.95 -17.94
CA TRP A 235 19.61 -28.02 -17.89
C TRP A 235 20.36 -27.92 -19.23
N PHE A 236 20.49 -29.02 -19.98
CA PHE A 236 21.21 -29.03 -21.26
C PHE A 236 20.65 -28.02 -22.29
N PRO A 237 19.34 -27.99 -22.62
CA PRO A 237 18.80 -26.95 -23.49
C PRO A 237 18.94 -25.54 -22.90
N LEU A 238 18.89 -25.36 -21.58
CA LEU A 238 19.05 -24.04 -20.94
C LEU A 238 20.46 -23.48 -21.09
N ILE A 239 21.49 -24.32 -21.01
CA ILE A 239 22.88 -23.89 -21.22
C ILE A 239 23.13 -23.62 -22.70
N VAL A 240 22.59 -24.43 -23.63
CA VAL A 240 22.68 -24.18 -25.08
C VAL A 240 22.08 -22.82 -25.42
N ARG A 241 20.89 -22.52 -24.88
CA ARG A 241 20.24 -21.21 -25.02
C ARG A 241 21.09 -20.05 -24.51
N GLY A 242 21.77 -20.25 -23.37
CA GLY A 242 22.64 -19.24 -22.76
C GLY A 242 23.91 -18.99 -23.58
N ILE A 243 24.53 -20.06 -24.09
CA ILE A 243 25.68 -19.98 -25.00
C ILE A 243 25.28 -19.25 -26.29
N PHE A 244 24.14 -19.61 -26.87
CA PHE A 244 23.62 -18.94 -28.07
C PHE A 244 23.43 -17.44 -27.84
N GLY A 245 22.80 -17.05 -26.72
CA GLY A 245 22.63 -15.63 -26.38
C GLY A 245 23.94 -14.85 -26.30
N LEU A 246 25.03 -15.49 -25.85
CA LEU A 246 26.36 -14.90 -25.84
C LEU A 246 26.98 -14.84 -27.25
N LEU A 247 26.84 -15.89 -28.04
CA LEU A 247 27.33 -15.95 -29.43
C LEU A 247 26.72 -14.85 -30.30
N GLN A 248 25.45 -14.47 -30.10
CA GLN A 248 24.81 -13.36 -30.82
C GLN A 248 25.51 -12.00 -30.65
N ALA A 249 26.37 -11.85 -29.63
CA ALA A 249 27.14 -10.64 -29.42
C ALA A 249 28.56 -10.71 -30.01
N PHE A 250 29.11 -11.91 -30.20
CA PHE A 250 30.48 -12.15 -30.69
C PHE A 250 30.55 -12.52 -32.16
N ASP A 251 29.57 -13.29 -32.65
CA ASP A 251 29.46 -13.66 -34.06
C ASP A 251 28.54 -12.68 -34.78
N TRP A 252 29.10 -11.88 -35.67
CA TRP A 252 28.36 -10.89 -36.45
C TRP A 252 27.28 -11.54 -37.32
N SER A 253 27.51 -12.76 -37.82
CA SER A 253 26.54 -13.48 -38.64
C SER A 253 25.30 -13.93 -37.85
N MET A 254 25.42 -14.09 -36.54
CA MET A 254 24.31 -14.47 -35.65
C MET A 254 23.73 -13.27 -34.88
N SER A 255 24.20 -12.06 -35.18
CA SER A 255 23.83 -10.88 -34.42
C SER A 255 22.56 -10.23 -34.95
N TYR A 256 21.66 -9.86 -34.04
CA TYR A 256 20.54 -8.94 -34.29
C TYR A 256 21.01 -7.55 -34.75
N TYR A 257 22.31 -7.26 -34.61
CA TYR A 257 22.86 -5.97 -35.01
C TYR A 257 23.37 -5.96 -36.45
N ASN A 258 23.40 -7.12 -37.13
CA ASN A 258 23.85 -7.22 -38.51
C ASN A 258 22.67 -6.95 -39.47
N PRO A 259 22.72 -5.87 -40.27
CA PRO A 259 21.67 -5.57 -41.25
C PRO A 259 21.46 -6.69 -42.28
N GLU A 260 22.48 -7.49 -42.59
CA GLU A 260 22.40 -8.61 -43.55
C GLU A 260 21.49 -9.76 -43.07
N ASN A 261 21.16 -9.78 -41.77
CA ASN A 261 20.21 -10.75 -41.22
C ASN A 261 18.74 -10.37 -41.45
N TYR A 262 18.50 -9.22 -42.08
CA TYR A 262 17.19 -8.68 -42.37
C TYR A 262 16.95 -8.52 -43.87
N ASP A 263 15.70 -8.74 -44.30
CA ASP A 263 15.22 -8.46 -45.65
C ASP A 263 14.03 -7.48 -45.61
N ALA A 264 13.41 -7.19 -46.76
CA ALA A 264 12.27 -6.27 -46.83
C ALA A 264 11.04 -6.74 -46.02
N GLY A 265 10.96 -8.03 -45.69
CA GLY A 265 9.86 -8.66 -44.97
C GLY A 265 10.13 -8.95 -43.49
N GLY A 266 11.37 -8.87 -43.01
CA GLY A 266 11.73 -9.19 -41.63
C GLY A 266 13.07 -9.91 -41.54
N PHE A 267 13.14 -11.02 -40.80
CA PHE A 267 14.35 -11.84 -40.75
C PHE A 267 14.55 -12.66 -42.02
N THR A 268 15.81 -12.80 -42.44
CA THR A 268 16.17 -13.77 -43.48
C THR A 268 15.80 -15.21 -43.05
N PRO A 269 15.50 -16.13 -43.98
CA PRO A 269 15.18 -17.52 -43.63
C PRO A 269 16.28 -18.23 -42.83
N ARG A 270 17.55 -17.94 -43.15
CA ARG A 270 18.72 -18.45 -42.42
C ARG A 270 18.71 -17.98 -40.97
N PHE A 271 18.54 -16.67 -40.75
CA PHE A 271 18.55 -16.11 -39.40
C PHE A 271 17.34 -16.58 -38.59
N THR A 272 16.16 -16.67 -39.22
CA THR A 272 14.95 -17.24 -38.63
C THR A 272 15.20 -18.67 -38.13
N ALA A 273 15.80 -19.54 -38.95
CA ALA A 273 16.08 -20.92 -38.55
C ALA A 273 17.04 -20.99 -37.35
N ILE A 274 18.10 -20.18 -37.34
CA ILE A 274 19.08 -20.14 -36.24
C ILE A 274 18.41 -19.68 -34.94
N GLU A 275 17.67 -18.57 -34.98
CA GLU A 275 17.01 -18.00 -33.80
C GLU A 275 15.97 -18.96 -33.21
N TYR A 276 15.17 -19.59 -34.06
CA TYR A 276 14.13 -20.51 -33.59
C TYR A 276 14.70 -21.84 -33.09
N MET A 277 15.78 -22.37 -33.67
CA MET A 277 16.38 -23.62 -33.24
C MET A 277 17.24 -23.48 -31.97
N LEU A 278 18.04 -22.41 -31.88
CA LEU A 278 18.95 -22.22 -30.74
C LEU A 278 18.32 -21.38 -29.62
N GLY A 279 17.35 -20.54 -29.96
CA GLY A 279 16.57 -19.71 -29.04
C GLY A 279 15.29 -20.39 -28.57
N VAL A 280 14.28 -20.43 -29.43
CA VAL A 280 12.90 -20.80 -29.03
C VAL A 280 12.75 -22.30 -28.76
N PHE A 281 13.33 -23.16 -29.59
CA PHE A 281 13.22 -24.61 -29.46
C PHE A 281 13.85 -25.13 -28.18
N THR A 282 15.08 -24.69 -27.87
CA THR A 282 15.78 -25.09 -26.63
C THR A 282 14.97 -24.70 -25.40
N GLU A 283 14.41 -23.50 -25.37
CA GLU A 283 13.52 -23.07 -24.29
C GLU A 283 12.23 -23.89 -24.20
N TRP A 284 11.59 -24.16 -25.34
CA TRP A 284 10.39 -24.99 -25.38
C TRP A 284 10.68 -26.40 -24.88
N THR A 285 11.80 -27.02 -25.29
CA THR A 285 12.23 -28.34 -24.82
C THR A 285 12.46 -28.33 -23.31
N ALA A 286 13.18 -27.34 -22.77
CA ALA A 286 13.38 -27.20 -21.33
C ALA A 286 12.05 -27.04 -20.57
N CYS A 287 11.12 -26.24 -21.10
CA CYS A 287 9.78 -26.05 -20.54
C CYS A 287 9.00 -27.38 -20.49
N VAL A 288 8.98 -28.15 -21.58
CA VAL A 288 8.33 -29.47 -21.62
C VAL A 288 8.95 -30.43 -20.61
N LEU A 289 10.28 -30.48 -20.51
CA LEU A 289 10.97 -31.35 -19.53
C LEU A 289 10.66 -30.97 -18.08
N LEU A 290 10.61 -29.67 -17.76
CA LEU A 290 10.18 -29.20 -16.45
C LEU A 290 8.72 -29.57 -16.17
N ASN A 291 7.86 -29.49 -17.18
CA ASN A 291 6.47 -29.88 -17.08
C ASN A 291 6.32 -31.39 -16.79
N CYS A 292 7.13 -32.24 -17.44
CA CYS A 292 7.18 -33.69 -17.20
C CYS A 292 7.53 -34.09 -15.75
N THR A 293 8.13 -33.19 -14.96
CA THR A 293 8.37 -33.45 -13.53
C THR A 293 7.08 -33.63 -12.72
N TYR A 294 5.93 -33.25 -13.29
CA TYR A 294 4.62 -33.56 -12.73
C TYR A 294 4.43 -35.06 -12.49
N PHE A 295 4.90 -35.90 -13.41
CA PHE A 295 4.77 -37.34 -13.28
C PHE A 295 5.75 -37.95 -12.28
N THR A 296 6.94 -37.36 -12.13
CA THR A 296 8.00 -37.91 -11.27
C THR A 296 7.91 -37.48 -9.80
N SER A 297 7.09 -36.48 -9.48
CA SER A 297 6.98 -35.90 -8.14
C SER A 297 5.64 -36.18 -7.43
N LYS A 298 4.78 -37.02 -8.01
CA LYS A 298 3.46 -37.37 -7.42
C LYS A 298 3.58 -38.08 -6.07
N ASN A 299 4.67 -38.82 -5.88
CA ASN A 299 4.90 -39.66 -4.71
C ASN A 299 5.78 -38.99 -3.65
N ASP A 300 6.13 -37.71 -3.84
CA ASP A 300 6.93 -36.95 -2.88
C ASP A 300 6.15 -36.78 -1.54
N PRO A 301 6.83 -36.87 -0.37
CA PRO A 301 6.19 -36.72 0.94
C PRO A 301 5.47 -35.38 1.09
N LYS A 302 4.29 -35.35 1.71
CA LYS A 302 3.58 -34.09 1.95
C LYS A 302 4.31 -33.27 3.02
N LYS A 303 4.48 -31.97 2.77
CA LYS A 303 5.16 -31.02 3.66
C LYS A 303 4.66 -30.99 5.12
N ARG A 304 3.40 -31.36 5.38
CA ARG A 304 2.83 -31.40 6.75
C ARG A 304 3.30 -32.62 7.54
N ASP A 305 3.49 -33.75 6.87
CA ASP A 305 3.82 -35.02 7.52
C ASP A 305 5.26 -34.97 8.06
N VAL A 306 6.18 -34.36 7.30
CA VAL A 306 7.58 -34.10 7.70
C VAL A 306 7.66 -33.15 8.92
N LEU A 307 6.75 -32.19 9.03
CA LEU A 307 6.71 -31.24 10.16
C LEU A 307 6.10 -31.87 11.42
N ALA A 308 5.06 -32.69 11.26
CA ALA A 308 4.41 -33.40 12.37
C ALA A 308 5.35 -34.41 13.04
N GLU A 309 6.15 -35.14 12.25
CA GLU A 309 7.17 -36.06 12.78
C GLU A 309 8.24 -35.34 13.61
N LYS A 310 8.61 -34.11 13.20
CA LYS A 310 9.61 -33.27 13.89
C LYS A 310 9.08 -32.69 15.20
N GLU A 311 7.83 -32.21 15.23
CA GLU A 311 7.20 -31.72 16.46
C GLU A 311 6.95 -32.85 17.46
N GLY A 312 6.60 -34.05 16.99
CA GLY A 312 6.46 -35.24 17.85
C GLY A 312 7.77 -35.61 18.54
N LYS A 313 8.88 -35.70 17.79
CA LYS A 313 10.21 -36.03 18.33
C LYS A 313 10.77 -34.95 19.28
N ARG A 314 10.43 -33.68 19.05
CA ARG A 314 10.86 -32.55 19.89
C ARG A 314 10.09 -32.45 21.21
N LYS A 315 8.82 -32.86 21.24
CA LYS A 315 7.98 -32.84 22.45
C LYS A 315 8.27 -34.01 23.40
N LEU A 316 8.68 -35.17 22.87
CA LEU A 316 9.06 -36.33 23.68
C LEU A 316 10.44 -36.22 24.36
N SER A 317 11.27 -35.26 23.96
CA SER A 317 12.63 -35.09 24.47
C SER A 317 12.78 -33.99 25.55
N ASP A 318 11.70 -33.32 25.94
CA ASP A 318 11.72 -32.22 26.91
C ASP A 318 11.25 -32.67 28.31
N PRO A 319 12.14 -32.74 29.32
CA PRO A 319 11.80 -33.17 30.69
C PRO A 319 10.88 -32.21 31.45
N SER A 320 10.70 -30.97 30.97
CA SER A 320 9.80 -29.98 31.60
C SER A 320 8.33 -30.28 31.33
N TYR A 321 8.03 -30.89 30.18
CA TYR A 321 6.66 -31.12 29.69
C TYR A 321 5.91 -32.20 30.50
N THR A 322 6.62 -33.21 31.01
CA THR A 322 6.06 -34.26 31.88
C THR A 322 5.71 -33.75 33.28
N ARG A 323 6.35 -32.66 33.74
CA ARG A 323 6.13 -32.07 35.07
C ARG A 323 4.96 -31.06 35.09
N GLU A 324 4.67 -30.43 33.96
CA GLU A 324 3.58 -29.45 33.80
C GLU A 324 2.19 -30.11 33.77
N MET A 325 2.05 -31.31 33.19
CA MET A 325 0.75 -32.01 33.13
C MET A 325 0.12 -32.25 34.52
N GLY A 326 0.93 -32.49 35.55
CA GLY A 326 0.45 -32.69 36.92
C GLY A 326 -0.09 -31.44 37.60
N ARG A 327 0.34 -30.23 37.20
CA ARG A 327 -0.09 -28.95 37.81
C ARG A 327 -1.31 -28.34 37.10
N THR A 328 -1.47 -28.56 35.80
CA THR A 328 -2.61 -28.04 35.02
C THR A 328 -3.95 -28.73 35.31
N ALA A 329 -3.95 -29.94 35.86
CA ALA A 329 -5.19 -30.65 36.20
C ALA A 329 -5.95 -29.98 37.36
N ALA A 330 -5.24 -29.53 38.39
CA ALA A 330 -5.81 -28.84 39.55
C ALA A 330 -6.34 -27.43 39.19
N GLN A 331 -5.63 -26.69 38.34
CA GLN A 331 -6.08 -25.36 37.88
C GLN A 331 -7.28 -25.42 36.92
N LYS A 332 -7.39 -26.48 36.10
CA LYS A 332 -8.57 -26.71 35.26
C LYS A 332 -9.82 -27.08 36.07
N ALA A 333 -9.67 -27.74 37.21
CA ALA A 333 -10.79 -28.05 38.11
C ALA A 333 -11.35 -26.77 38.77
N GLN A 334 -10.46 -25.86 39.24
CA GLN A 334 -10.88 -24.56 39.77
C GLN A 334 -11.54 -23.66 38.73
N LEU A 335 -11.03 -23.65 37.50
CA LEU A 335 -11.60 -22.83 36.42
C LEU A 335 -12.98 -23.34 35.98
N ARG A 336 -13.22 -24.66 35.98
CA ARG A 336 -14.54 -25.24 35.68
C ARG A 336 -15.57 -24.91 36.75
N ALA A 337 -15.21 -25.01 38.03
CA ALA A 337 -16.11 -24.63 39.13
C ALA A 337 -16.50 -23.14 39.09
N LEU A 338 -15.57 -22.27 38.65
CA LEU A 338 -15.82 -20.84 38.50
C LEU A 338 -16.64 -20.52 37.24
N GLN A 339 -16.55 -21.37 36.20
CA GLN A 339 -17.36 -21.27 35.00
C GLN A 339 -18.79 -21.75 35.25
N GLU A 340 -19.00 -22.87 35.95
CA GLU A 340 -20.34 -23.34 36.35
C GLU A 340 -21.08 -22.29 37.19
N LYS A 341 -20.38 -21.71 38.18
CA LYS A 341 -20.97 -20.67 39.05
C LYS A 341 -21.32 -19.38 38.30
N ASN A 342 -20.61 -19.07 37.22
CA ASN A 342 -20.93 -17.94 36.35
C ASN A 342 -22.08 -18.29 35.39
N THR A 343 -22.14 -19.53 34.88
CA THR A 343 -23.24 -19.99 34.02
C THR A 343 -24.57 -20.01 34.77
N GLU A 344 -24.60 -20.49 36.02
CA GLU A 344 -25.79 -20.44 36.88
C GLU A 344 -26.27 -19.00 37.12
N ARG A 345 -25.33 -18.07 37.28
CA ARG A 345 -25.65 -16.64 37.44
C ARG A 345 -26.20 -16.03 36.14
N TYR A 346 -25.65 -16.40 34.99
CA TYR A 346 -26.14 -15.97 33.68
C TYR A 346 -27.51 -16.57 33.34
N GLU A 347 -27.79 -17.81 33.76
CA GLU A 347 -29.09 -18.45 33.56
C GLU A 347 -30.16 -17.84 34.49
N ALA A 348 -29.81 -17.50 35.74
CA ALA A 348 -30.71 -16.79 36.65
C ALA A 348 -31.00 -15.33 36.20
N GLU A 349 -29.99 -14.61 35.69
CA GLU A 349 -30.18 -13.26 35.10
C GLU A 349 -31.04 -13.35 33.82
N ARG A 350 -30.87 -14.41 33.02
CA ARG A 350 -31.67 -14.66 31.81
C ARG A 350 -33.12 -15.06 32.09
N GLU A 351 -33.40 -15.83 33.14
CA GLU A 351 -34.77 -16.15 33.55
C GLU A 351 -35.52 -14.93 34.10
N MET A 352 -34.82 -13.96 34.70
CA MET A 352 -35.42 -12.68 35.07
C MET A 352 -35.69 -11.81 33.83
N ASP A 353 -34.75 -11.75 32.89
CA ASP A 353 -34.90 -10.99 31.63
C ASP A 353 -35.97 -11.61 30.69
N GLU A 354 -36.16 -12.93 30.71
CA GLU A 354 -37.20 -13.62 29.92
C GLU A 354 -38.59 -13.44 30.54
N LYS A 355 -38.71 -13.26 31.87
CA LYS A 355 -39.99 -12.89 32.52
C LYS A 355 -40.36 -11.41 32.38
N GLU A 356 -39.39 -10.52 32.15
CA GLU A 356 -39.64 -9.09 31.90
C GLU A 356 -40.00 -8.80 30.42
N ASN A 357 -39.84 -9.78 29.52
CA ASN A 357 -40.11 -9.65 28.08
C ASN A 357 -41.42 -10.31 27.59
N ASP A 358 -42.21 -10.93 28.48
CA ASP A 358 -43.49 -11.56 28.08
C ASP A 358 -44.69 -10.58 28.08
N ASP A 359 -44.49 -9.34 28.54
CA ASP A 359 -45.46 -8.24 28.47
C ASP A 359 -45.00 -7.18 27.45
N GLY A 360 -44.91 -7.51 26.15
CA GLY A 360 -44.45 -6.54 25.16
C GLY A 360 -44.31 -7.03 23.72
N GLU A 361 -45.40 -7.53 23.13
CA GLU A 361 -45.48 -7.91 21.71
C GLU A 361 -45.34 -6.68 20.78
N ALA A 362 -44.17 -6.47 20.11
CA ALA A 362 -44.07 -5.68 18.86
C ALA A 362 -42.70 -5.77 18.13
N ALA A 363 -42.72 -6.38 16.93
CA ALA A 363 -41.92 -6.07 15.73
C ALA A 363 -40.36 -6.04 15.79
N TYR A 364 -39.72 -7.16 15.44
CA TYR A 364 -38.33 -7.21 14.99
C TYR A 364 -38.18 -6.82 13.49
N PRO A 365 -37.24 -5.93 13.10
CA PRO A 365 -36.80 -5.82 11.72
C PRO A 365 -35.79 -6.91 11.35
N ALA A 366 -35.98 -7.50 10.18
CA ALA A 366 -35.19 -8.60 9.63
C ALA A 366 -33.70 -8.28 9.44
N ARG A 367 -32.90 -9.33 9.65
CA ARG A 367 -31.44 -9.46 9.54
C ARG A 367 -30.86 -8.82 8.27
N LYS A 368 -29.99 -7.80 8.42
CA LYS A 368 -29.19 -7.21 7.34
C LYS A 368 -28.18 -8.22 6.78
N THR A 369 -28.36 -8.67 5.55
CA THR A 369 -27.32 -9.33 4.74
C THR A 369 -26.85 -8.38 3.64
N THR A 370 -25.59 -7.96 3.73
CA THR A 370 -24.97 -7.04 2.78
C THR A 370 -24.43 -7.79 1.56
N LYS A 371 -25.07 -7.68 0.37
CA LYS A 371 -24.50 -8.16 -0.91
C LYS A 371 -23.25 -7.34 -1.34
N HIS A 372 -22.10 -7.96 -1.55
CA HIS A 372 -20.86 -7.26 -1.90
C HIS A 372 -20.94 -6.53 -3.27
N PRO A 373 -20.35 -5.32 -3.43
CA PRO A 373 -20.17 -4.68 -4.74
C PRO A 373 -19.39 -5.57 -5.73
N SER A 374 -19.45 -5.31 -7.04
CA SER A 374 -18.71 -6.13 -8.01
C SER A 374 -17.21 -6.12 -7.68
N LEU A 375 -16.59 -7.31 -7.73
CA LEU A 375 -15.19 -7.54 -7.39
C LEU A 375 -14.24 -6.53 -8.04
N ARG A 376 -14.56 -6.06 -9.25
CA ARG A 376 -13.75 -5.12 -10.03
C ARG A 376 -13.84 -3.69 -9.52
N SER A 377 -15.04 -3.18 -9.19
CA SER A 377 -15.17 -1.85 -8.57
C SER A 377 -14.56 -1.81 -7.16
N GLN A 378 -14.65 -2.93 -6.43
CA GLN A 378 -13.91 -3.10 -5.19
C GLN A 378 -12.40 -3.15 -5.47
N LEU A 379 -11.95 -3.83 -6.52
CA LEU A 379 -10.53 -3.92 -6.87
C LEU A 379 -9.96 -2.55 -7.22
N ASP A 380 -10.66 -1.76 -8.03
CA ASP A 380 -10.17 -0.47 -8.52
C ASP A 380 -10.14 0.57 -7.38
N SER A 381 -11.19 0.63 -6.55
CA SER A 381 -11.22 1.45 -5.34
C SER A 381 -10.19 1.00 -4.30
N VAL A 382 -10.05 -0.31 -4.08
CA VAL A 382 -9.01 -0.86 -3.20
C VAL A 382 -7.62 -0.62 -3.79
N GLN A 383 -7.45 -0.59 -5.10
CA GLN A 383 -6.16 -0.36 -5.74
C GLN A 383 -5.74 1.11 -5.64
N GLU A 384 -6.66 2.06 -5.80
CA GLU A 384 -6.39 3.48 -5.52
C GLU A 384 -6.10 3.72 -4.04
N GLU A 385 -6.88 3.13 -3.13
CA GLU A 385 -6.62 3.18 -1.69
C GLU A 385 -5.29 2.49 -1.33
N LEU A 386 -4.94 1.39 -2.01
CA LEU A 386 -3.70 0.65 -1.78
C LEU A 386 -2.49 1.43 -2.28
N VAL A 387 -2.58 2.14 -3.42
CA VAL A 387 -1.50 3.00 -3.93
C VAL A 387 -1.29 4.18 -2.99
N ALA A 388 -2.37 4.88 -2.57
CA ALA A 388 -2.26 5.97 -1.61
C ALA A 388 -1.73 5.51 -0.24
N ALA A 389 -2.16 4.33 0.23
CA ALA A 389 -1.65 3.71 1.44
C ALA A 389 -0.19 3.23 1.30
N HIS A 390 0.21 2.79 0.10
CA HIS A 390 1.58 2.36 -0.20
C HIS A 390 2.56 3.54 -0.15
N ASP A 391 2.21 4.67 -0.73
CA ASP A 391 3.04 5.89 -0.70
C ASP A 391 3.16 6.44 0.73
N ALA A 392 2.04 6.45 1.47
CA ALA A 392 2.04 6.82 2.89
C ALA A 392 2.89 5.86 3.74
N LEU A 393 2.81 4.55 3.47
CA LEU A 393 3.60 3.53 4.16
C LEU A 393 5.09 3.64 3.83
N SER A 394 5.46 3.85 2.55
CA SER A 394 6.84 4.06 2.13
C SER A 394 7.47 5.27 2.81
N THR A 395 6.73 6.38 2.89
CA THR A 395 7.17 7.60 3.59
C THR A 395 7.34 7.35 5.08
N ALA A 396 6.39 6.65 5.71
CA ALA A 396 6.48 6.27 7.11
C ALA A 396 7.68 5.34 7.37
N GLU A 397 7.95 4.38 6.49
CA GLU A 397 9.08 3.46 6.63
C GLU A 397 10.43 4.13 6.42
N ALA A 398 10.55 5.08 5.50
CA ALA A 398 11.74 5.89 5.35
C ALA A 398 12.05 6.68 6.63
N LEU A 399 11.01 7.24 7.28
CA LEU A 399 11.12 7.91 8.58
C LEU A 399 11.48 6.93 9.70
N CYS A 400 10.88 5.73 9.73
CA CYS A 400 11.23 4.68 10.68
C CYS A 400 12.70 4.27 10.55
N GLN A 401 13.16 4.01 9.33
CA GLN A 401 14.55 3.65 9.05
C GLN A 401 15.51 4.78 9.40
N ALA A 402 15.14 6.03 9.14
CA ALA A 402 15.93 7.19 9.56
C ALA A 402 16.06 7.25 11.08
N HIS A 403 14.96 7.02 11.81
CA HIS A 403 14.97 6.99 13.28
C HIS A 403 15.80 5.82 13.84
N GLU A 404 15.66 4.62 13.28
CA GLU A 404 16.48 3.45 13.64
C GLU A 404 17.97 3.70 13.37
N ARG A 405 18.33 4.32 12.23
CA ARG A 405 19.71 4.71 11.91
C ARG A 405 20.26 5.70 12.93
N VAL A 406 19.46 6.67 13.37
CA VAL A 406 19.85 7.65 14.40
C VAL A 406 20.08 6.95 15.73
N ILE A 407 19.17 6.06 16.16
CA ILE A 407 19.32 5.25 17.38
C ILE A 407 20.58 4.38 17.29
N ALA A 408 20.77 3.66 16.18
CA ALA A 408 21.93 2.79 15.96
C ALA A 408 23.24 3.59 15.88
N ALA A 409 23.24 4.81 15.34
CA ALA A 409 24.39 5.70 15.35
C ALA A 409 24.74 6.14 16.78
N HIS A 410 23.76 6.51 17.60
CA HIS A 410 23.98 6.84 19.01
C HIS A 410 24.47 5.64 19.81
N GLN A 411 23.92 4.44 19.57
CA GLN A 411 24.40 3.19 20.19
C GLN A 411 25.85 2.87 19.80
N ARG A 412 26.20 2.98 18.51
CA ARG A 412 27.59 2.80 18.04
C ARG A 412 28.54 3.82 18.67
N THR A 413 28.11 5.07 18.77
CA THR A 413 28.87 6.14 19.43
C THR A 413 29.09 5.82 20.90
N ILE A 414 28.06 5.34 21.62
CA ILE A 414 28.21 4.89 23.01
C ILE A 414 29.23 3.74 23.12
N SER A 415 29.17 2.74 22.24
CA SER A 415 30.11 1.61 22.24
C SER A 415 31.55 2.03 21.91
N ALA A 416 31.74 2.98 21.00
CA ALA A 416 33.05 3.55 20.68
C ALA A 416 33.61 4.35 21.86
N LEU A 417 32.79 5.21 22.48
CA LEU A 417 33.17 5.99 23.66
C LEU A 417 33.50 5.08 24.86
N ARG A 418 32.78 3.96 25.05
CA ARG A 418 33.11 2.95 26.06
C ARG A 418 34.48 2.31 25.83
N ARG A 419 34.75 1.85 24.60
CA ARG A 419 36.06 1.29 24.24
C ARG A 419 37.19 2.30 24.45
N HIS A 420 36.98 3.54 24.03
CA HIS A 420 37.97 4.60 24.23
C HIS A 420 38.21 4.90 25.72
N LEU A 421 37.17 4.83 26.55
CA LEU A 421 37.28 4.97 28.00
C LEU A 421 38.07 3.80 28.61
N GLU A 422 37.76 2.56 28.23
CA GLU A 422 38.46 1.34 28.68
C GLU A 422 39.93 1.34 28.26
N GLU A 423 40.24 1.70 27.01
CA GLU A 423 41.61 1.79 26.51
C GLU A 423 42.40 2.90 27.22
N SER A 424 41.78 4.06 27.43
CA SER A 424 42.40 5.16 28.20
C SER A 424 42.65 4.73 29.63
N GLN A 425 41.73 4.00 30.26
CA GLN A 425 41.88 3.51 31.63
C GLN A 425 42.99 2.47 31.73
N SER A 426 43.05 1.50 30.81
CA SER A 426 44.12 0.50 30.77
C SER A 426 45.51 1.14 30.58
N LYS A 427 45.62 2.17 29.73
CA LYS A 427 46.86 2.94 29.56
C LYS A 427 47.23 3.72 30.83
N ILE A 428 46.24 4.30 31.51
CA ILE A 428 46.46 4.95 32.81
C ILE A 428 47.01 3.94 33.82
N ASP A 429 46.41 2.74 33.91
CA ASP A 429 46.82 1.71 34.86
C ASP A 429 48.24 1.19 34.55
N LEU A 430 48.55 0.94 33.27
CA LEU A 430 49.90 0.54 32.82
C LEU A 430 50.96 1.62 33.14
N LEU A 431 50.69 2.88 32.77
CA LEU A 431 51.60 4.00 33.04
C LEU A 431 51.74 4.24 34.54
N THR A 432 50.70 4.00 35.33
CA THR A 432 50.76 4.10 36.80
C THR A 432 51.68 3.03 37.39
N SER A 433 51.62 1.78 36.89
CA SER A 433 52.55 0.72 37.28
C SER A 433 53.99 1.06 36.89
N GLN A 434 54.22 1.48 35.63
CA GLN A 434 55.56 1.88 35.17
C GLN A 434 56.11 3.07 35.95
N LEU A 435 55.25 4.00 36.35
CA LEU A 435 55.62 5.13 37.19
C LEU A 435 56.03 4.69 38.60
N ALA A 436 55.36 3.68 39.16
CA ALA A 436 55.72 3.11 40.46
C ALA A 436 57.10 2.44 40.38
N ASP A 437 57.33 1.59 39.38
CA ASP A 437 58.62 0.89 39.18
C ASP A 437 59.77 1.89 38.94
N SER A 438 59.53 2.90 38.10
CA SER A 438 60.52 3.95 37.83
C SER A 438 60.84 4.78 39.06
N LYS A 439 59.86 5.03 39.96
CA LYS A 439 60.12 5.75 41.22
C LYS A 439 60.99 4.93 42.17
N VAL A 440 60.72 3.63 42.29
CA VAL A 440 61.54 2.71 43.10
C VAL A 440 62.99 2.72 42.59
N GLN A 441 63.20 2.63 41.28
CA GLN A 441 64.54 2.71 40.68
C GLN A 441 65.24 4.03 40.97
N VAL A 442 64.52 5.17 40.89
CA VAL A 442 65.09 6.48 41.22
C VAL A 442 65.45 6.60 42.70
N GLU A 443 64.66 6.02 43.61
CA GLU A 443 64.96 5.99 45.05
C GLU A 443 66.16 5.10 45.37
N GLU A 444 66.27 3.94 44.71
CA GLU A 444 67.39 3.01 44.86
C GLU A 444 68.71 3.63 44.35
N LEU A 445 68.69 4.22 43.16
CA LEU A 445 69.82 4.97 42.61
C LEU A 445 70.20 6.17 43.47
N ALA A 446 69.23 6.89 44.04
CA ALA A 446 69.50 8.01 44.95
C ALA A 446 70.18 7.53 46.25
N SER A 447 69.78 6.37 46.77
CA SER A 447 70.41 5.72 47.93
C SER A 447 71.85 5.29 47.63
N GLU A 448 72.09 4.67 46.47
CA GLU A 448 73.46 4.33 46.01
C GLU A 448 74.32 5.58 45.82
N LEU A 449 73.78 6.62 45.18
CA LEU A 449 74.48 7.90 44.99
C LEU A 449 74.90 8.51 46.34
N GLY A 450 74.03 8.42 47.36
CA GLY A 450 74.31 8.83 48.72
C GLY A 450 75.47 8.05 49.34
N ARG A 451 75.50 6.72 49.18
CA ARG A 451 76.61 5.87 49.67
C ARG A 451 77.94 6.19 49.00
N VAL A 452 77.94 6.38 47.67
CA VAL A 452 79.14 6.74 46.91
C VAL A 452 79.65 8.12 47.33
N TYR A 453 78.75 9.09 47.52
CA TYR A 453 79.10 10.43 47.99
C TYR A 453 79.69 10.41 49.41
N ASP A 454 79.11 9.64 50.33
CA ASP A 454 79.65 9.46 51.69
C ASP A 454 81.03 8.77 51.67
N GLY A 455 81.24 7.81 50.75
CA GLY A 455 82.53 7.18 50.50
C GLY A 455 83.57 8.19 50.02
N LEU A 456 83.25 8.99 49.00
CA LEU A 456 84.10 10.05 48.48
C LEU A 456 84.47 11.07 49.57
N LYS A 457 83.50 11.45 50.42
CA LYS A 457 83.73 12.35 51.55
C LYS A 457 84.69 11.77 52.59
N LYS A 458 84.57 10.47 52.89
CA LYS A 458 85.49 9.76 53.81
C LYS A 458 86.91 9.67 53.23
N GLU A 459 87.05 9.36 51.95
CA GLU A 459 88.36 9.29 51.28
C GLU A 459 89.00 10.68 51.14
N SER A 460 88.23 11.70 50.78
CA SER A 460 88.69 13.10 50.78
C SER A 460 89.21 13.54 52.16
N ALA A 461 88.53 13.15 53.24
CA ALA A 461 88.98 13.39 54.61
C ALA A 461 90.28 12.62 54.94
N LYS A 462 90.45 11.39 54.45
CA LYS A 462 91.70 10.61 54.60
C LYS A 462 92.87 11.26 53.86
N VAL A 463 92.69 11.66 52.61
CA VAL A 463 93.70 12.41 51.83
C VAL A 463 94.10 13.69 52.56
N THR A 464 93.12 14.42 53.11
CA THR A 464 93.39 15.64 53.89
C THR A 464 94.19 15.35 55.16
N ARG A 465 93.87 14.25 55.86
CA ARG A 465 94.62 13.80 57.05
C ARG A 465 96.05 13.37 56.70
N LEU A 466 96.23 12.60 55.63
CA LEU A 466 97.55 12.17 55.13
C LEU A 466 98.41 13.37 54.71
N LYS A 467 97.82 14.38 54.06
CA LYS A 467 98.52 15.65 53.74
C LYS A 467 98.98 16.38 55.00
N ARG A 468 98.14 16.44 56.04
CA ARG A 468 98.49 17.05 57.33
C ARG A 468 99.59 16.27 58.06
N ASP A 469 99.54 14.94 58.02
CA ASP A 469 100.58 14.09 58.62
C ASP A 469 101.90 14.15 57.83
N ARG A 470 101.85 14.37 56.51
CA ARG A 470 103.02 14.69 55.67
C ARG A 470 103.65 16.03 56.08
N GLU A 471 102.85 17.06 56.31
CA GLU A 471 103.35 18.37 56.78
C GLU A 471 103.92 18.31 58.20
N LYS A 472 103.32 17.55 59.11
CA LYS A 472 103.89 17.31 60.45
C LYS A 472 105.23 16.58 60.39
N SER A 473 105.39 15.58 59.52
CA SER A 473 106.68 14.90 59.29
C SER A 473 107.75 15.85 58.70
N LYS A 474 107.37 16.90 57.95
CA LYS A 474 108.29 17.95 57.51
C LYS A 474 108.73 18.91 58.64
N GLY A 475 107.93 19.07 59.69
CA GLY A 475 108.17 20.01 60.79
C GLY A 475 109.12 19.54 61.90
N VAL A 476 109.49 18.25 61.95
CA VAL A 476 110.36 17.66 62.99
C VAL A 476 111.83 17.55 62.49
N ALA A 477 112.24 18.39 61.55
CA ALA A 477 113.56 18.36 60.90
C ALA A 477 114.70 18.91 61.79
N GLY A 478 114.94 18.25 62.91
CA GLY A 478 116.14 18.34 63.72
C GLY A 478 116.61 16.95 64.15
N SER A 479 117.50 16.35 63.34
CA SER A 479 118.33 15.16 63.61
C SER A 479 117.70 13.75 63.46
N ARG A 480 117.56 13.26 62.21
CA ARG A 480 117.89 11.88 61.73
C ARG A 480 117.43 11.67 60.27
N GLU A 481 118.36 11.75 59.31
CA GLU A 481 118.07 12.01 57.89
C GLU A 481 117.79 10.78 57.00
N ALA A 482 118.13 9.55 57.42
CA ALA A 482 118.01 8.37 56.53
C ALA A 482 116.67 7.61 56.63
N THR A 483 116.04 7.53 57.82
CA THR A 483 114.78 6.78 58.01
C THR A 483 113.55 7.54 57.50
N LEU A 484 113.62 8.87 57.46
CA LEU A 484 112.52 9.75 57.05
C LEU A 484 112.26 9.77 55.54
N VAL A 485 113.27 9.53 54.70
CA VAL A 485 113.12 9.51 53.23
C VAL A 485 112.25 8.32 52.80
N GLN A 486 112.38 7.17 53.47
CA GLN A 486 111.59 5.98 53.19
C GLN A 486 110.13 6.15 53.64
N GLU A 487 109.88 6.71 54.82
CA GLU A 487 108.52 7.00 55.30
C GLU A 487 107.79 8.06 54.44
N LEU A 488 108.52 9.07 53.93
CA LEU A 488 107.96 10.07 53.01
C LEU A 488 107.58 9.46 51.66
N ALA A 489 108.42 8.56 51.12
CA ALA A 489 108.13 7.85 49.88
C ALA A 489 106.92 6.91 50.01
N GLU A 490 106.80 6.18 51.13
CA GLU A 490 105.62 5.34 51.42
C GLU A 490 104.33 6.17 51.57
N LYS A 491 104.41 7.34 52.24
CA LYS A 491 103.27 8.25 52.35
C LYS A 491 102.87 8.86 51.00
N ASP A 492 103.83 9.22 50.15
CA ASP A 492 103.55 9.77 48.81
C ASP A 492 102.92 8.69 47.89
N ALA A 493 103.41 7.45 47.93
CA ALA A 493 102.78 6.32 47.22
C ALA A 493 101.35 6.03 47.74
N SER A 494 101.12 6.12 49.06
CA SER A 494 99.79 5.95 49.65
C SER A 494 98.82 7.06 49.25
N ILE A 495 99.30 8.31 49.18
CA ILE A 495 98.52 9.47 48.70
C ILE A 495 98.16 9.31 47.21
N GLU A 496 99.09 8.82 46.39
CA GLU A 496 98.86 8.65 44.95
C GLU A 496 97.85 7.52 44.66
N LEU A 497 97.94 6.41 45.41
CA LEU A 497 96.97 5.31 45.35
C LEU A 497 95.57 5.76 45.81
N GLN A 498 95.49 6.58 46.86
CA GLN A 498 94.24 7.21 47.30
C GLN A 498 93.69 8.19 46.25
N HIS A 499 94.54 8.96 45.57
CA HIS A 499 94.13 9.88 44.50
C HIS A 499 93.51 9.13 43.31
N LEU A 500 94.13 8.03 42.88
CA LEU A 500 93.58 7.14 41.86
C LEU A 500 92.22 6.57 42.28
N HIS A 501 92.08 6.14 43.53
CA HIS A 501 90.81 5.63 44.07
C HIS A 501 89.72 6.72 44.13
N THR A 502 90.09 7.95 44.52
CA THR A 502 89.18 9.10 44.57
C THR A 502 88.71 9.49 43.17
N SER A 503 89.61 9.50 42.18
CA SER A 503 89.28 9.78 40.77
C SER A 503 88.36 8.71 40.16
N ALA A 504 88.52 7.44 40.56
CA ALA A 504 87.64 6.36 40.15
C ALA A 504 86.22 6.53 40.74
N LEU A 505 86.12 6.89 42.03
CA LEU A 505 84.86 7.21 42.70
C LEU A 505 84.16 8.44 42.09
N ASP A 506 84.89 9.49 41.73
CA ASP A 506 84.34 10.66 41.03
C ASP A 506 83.77 10.32 39.65
N SER A 507 84.46 9.44 38.91
CA SER A 507 83.97 8.95 37.62
C SER A 507 82.69 8.11 37.78
N GLN A 508 82.63 7.25 38.80
CA GLN A 508 81.42 6.50 39.14
C GLN A 508 80.26 7.42 39.57
N LEU A 509 80.54 8.47 40.35
CA LEU A 509 79.55 9.45 40.77
C LEU A 509 78.97 10.24 39.58
N ALA A 510 79.82 10.65 38.63
CA ALA A 510 79.40 11.32 37.41
C ALA A 510 78.52 10.43 36.54
N GLN A 511 78.89 9.15 36.39
CA GLN A 511 78.12 8.17 35.63
C GLN A 511 76.76 7.86 36.28
N ALA A 512 76.73 7.69 37.60
CA ALA A 512 75.49 7.45 38.35
C ALA A 512 74.54 8.66 38.34
N LYS A 513 75.06 9.89 38.36
CA LYS A 513 74.25 11.12 38.18
C LYS A 513 73.58 11.19 36.81
N LEU A 514 74.32 10.88 35.74
CA LEU A 514 73.79 10.85 34.37
C LEU A 514 72.63 9.86 34.26
N ILE A 515 72.78 8.66 34.82
CA ILE A 515 71.74 7.64 34.86
C ILE A 515 70.52 8.14 35.67
N ALA A 516 70.73 8.72 36.85
CA ALA A 516 69.64 9.24 37.68
C ALA A 516 68.83 10.36 36.99
N ASP A 517 69.51 11.27 36.28
CA ASP A 517 68.85 12.35 35.53
C ASP A 517 68.08 11.82 34.31
N GLU A 518 68.61 10.80 33.61
CA GLU A 518 67.90 10.11 32.53
C GLU A 518 66.62 9.44 33.05
N HIS A 519 66.68 8.74 34.19
CA HIS A 519 65.51 8.12 34.81
C HIS A 519 64.49 9.17 35.27
N ARG A 520 64.91 10.30 35.86
CA ARG A 520 64.00 11.41 36.21
C ARG A 520 63.29 12.01 35.01
N ALA A 521 63.99 12.15 33.87
CA ALA A 521 63.39 12.61 32.62
C ALA A 521 62.32 11.63 32.11
N LYS A 522 62.60 10.32 32.16
CA LYS A 522 61.63 9.26 31.84
C LYS A 522 60.41 9.30 32.76
N THR A 523 60.60 9.47 34.07
CA THR A 523 59.50 9.58 35.05
C THR A 523 58.58 10.78 34.73
N LYS A 524 59.16 11.95 34.40
CA LYS A 524 58.37 13.14 34.00
C LYS A 524 57.60 12.91 32.70
N ALA A 525 58.20 12.24 31.72
CA ALA A 525 57.53 11.91 30.45
C ALA A 525 56.32 10.99 30.68
N ILE A 526 56.48 9.94 31.48
CA ILE A 526 55.40 9.00 31.85
C ILE A 526 54.26 9.74 32.60
N GLN A 527 54.58 10.67 33.50
CA GLN A 527 53.58 11.48 34.20
C GLN A 527 52.77 12.36 33.24
N ALA A 528 53.44 13.06 32.31
CA ALA A 528 52.77 13.90 31.33
C ALA A 528 51.84 13.07 30.41
N GLU A 529 52.27 11.86 30.05
CA GLU A 529 51.48 10.94 29.24
C GLU A 529 50.26 10.40 30.00
N CYS A 530 50.41 10.07 31.28
CA CYS A 530 49.32 9.64 32.16
C CYS A 530 48.24 10.74 32.30
N GLU A 531 48.64 12.00 32.51
CA GLU A 531 47.71 13.14 32.59
C GLU A 531 46.97 13.41 31.27
N LYS A 532 47.62 13.18 30.12
CA LYS A 532 46.98 13.25 28.80
C LYS A 532 45.85 12.23 28.69
N TYR A 533 46.08 10.96 29.07
CA TYR A 533 45.05 9.91 29.01
C TYR A 533 43.92 10.14 30.03
N LYS A 534 44.20 10.69 31.22
CA LYS A 534 43.15 11.10 32.18
C LYS A 534 42.20 12.15 31.60
N LYS A 535 42.74 13.18 30.94
CA LYS A 535 41.92 14.21 30.27
C LYS A 535 41.08 13.63 29.12
N GLN A 536 41.63 12.67 28.37
CA GLN A 536 40.89 11.96 27.32
C GLN A 536 39.74 11.12 27.89
N ALA A 537 39.97 10.38 28.98
CA ALA A 537 38.95 9.60 29.67
C ALA A 537 37.79 10.49 30.18
N GLN A 538 38.11 11.65 30.78
CA GLN A 538 37.09 12.58 31.27
C GLN A 538 36.20 13.14 30.15
N ARG A 539 36.79 13.53 29.02
CA ARG A 539 36.02 14.02 27.85
C ARG A 539 35.11 12.92 27.28
N ALA A 540 35.61 11.69 27.18
CA ALA A 540 34.82 10.55 26.71
C ALA A 540 33.63 10.26 27.64
N LYS A 541 33.82 10.38 28.97
CA LYS A 541 32.75 10.21 29.97
C LYS A 541 31.63 11.24 29.82
N THR A 542 31.96 12.53 29.73
CA THR A 542 30.96 13.59 29.56
C THR A 542 30.17 13.45 28.25
N SER A 543 30.86 13.11 27.16
CA SER A 543 30.22 12.88 25.85
C SER A 543 29.30 11.66 25.86
N LEU A 544 29.67 10.61 26.61
CA LEU A 544 28.86 9.41 26.80
C LEU A 544 27.60 9.68 27.63
N GLU A 545 27.66 10.50 28.68
CA GLU A 545 26.48 10.92 29.46
C GLU A 545 25.49 11.72 28.61
N HIS A 546 25.99 12.68 27.83
CA HIS A 546 25.17 13.46 26.91
C HIS A 546 24.48 12.56 25.87
N THR A 547 25.24 11.67 25.22
CA THR A 547 24.72 10.75 24.21
C THR A 547 23.66 9.79 24.78
N ARG A 548 23.84 9.31 26.03
CA ARG A 548 22.84 8.49 26.73
C ARG A 548 21.56 9.26 27.01
N LYS A 549 21.65 10.53 27.41
CA LYS A 549 20.48 11.38 27.67
C LYS A 549 19.68 11.60 26.40
N THR A 550 20.34 11.90 25.29
CA THR A 550 19.72 12.07 23.96
C THR A 550 19.06 10.78 23.50
N LEU A 551 19.74 9.64 23.62
CA LEU A 551 19.17 8.33 23.29
C LEU A 551 17.90 8.04 24.10
N LYS A 552 17.92 8.32 25.41
CA LYS A 552 16.76 8.11 26.29
C LYS A 552 15.57 9.02 25.92
N ALA A 553 15.82 10.23 25.46
CA ALA A 553 14.78 11.15 24.98
C ALA A 553 14.16 10.66 23.67
N LEU A 554 14.96 10.12 22.73
CA LEU A 554 14.46 9.54 21.50
C LEU A 554 13.63 8.27 21.73
N GLN A 555 14.00 7.46 22.72
CA GLN A 555 13.31 6.21 23.05
C GLN A 555 12.02 6.39 23.86
N ASN A 556 11.69 7.60 24.32
CA ASN A 556 10.49 7.84 25.13
C ASN A 556 9.69 9.03 24.60
N TRP A 557 8.49 8.78 24.10
CA TRP A 557 7.58 9.84 23.67
C TRP A 557 6.55 10.16 24.74
N ASP A 558 6.47 11.44 25.10
CA ASP A 558 5.42 11.99 25.95
C ASP A 558 4.40 12.74 25.07
N PRO A 559 3.20 12.17 24.84
CA PRO A 559 2.22 12.75 23.92
C PRO A 559 1.40 13.90 24.52
N VAL A 560 1.64 14.21 25.80
CA VAL A 560 0.96 15.26 26.57
C VAL A 560 1.58 16.62 26.26
N ASP A 561 0.76 17.67 26.30
CA ASP A 561 1.23 19.04 26.13
C ASP A 561 2.25 19.43 27.22
N ALA A 562 3.28 20.19 26.83
CA ALA A 562 4.38 20.56 27.72
C ALA A 562 3.97 21.62 28.75
N GLN A 563 3.05 22.51 28.38
CA GLN A 563 2.54 23.57 29.25
C GLN A 563 1.33 23.07 30.05
N ASN A 564 0.41 22.34 29.41
CA ASN A 564 -0.79 21.81 30.04
C ASN A 564 -0.76 20.27 30.12
N ARG A 565 -0.21 19.76 31.22
CA ARG A 565 -0.04 18.32 31.47
C ARG A 565 -1.36 17.51 31.56
N ASN A 566 -2.52 18.17 31.52
CA ASN A 566 -3.83 17.53 31.51
C ASN A 566 -4.39 17.29 30.09
N MET A 567 -3.74 17.81 29.05
CA MET A 567 -4.21 17.71 27.66
C MET A 567 -3.17 17.03 26.77
N TYR A 568 -3.62 16.31 25.74
CA TYR A 568 -2.73 15.84 24.68
C TYR A 568 -2.25 17.00 23.82
N GLY A 569 -0.97 17.02 23.44
CA GLY A 569 -0.42 18.09 22.61
C GLY A 569 -1.09 18.16 21.23
N SER A 570 -1.01 19.33 20.58
CA SER A 570 -1.65 19.60 19.28
C SER A 570 -1.27 18.59 18.19
N HIS A 571 -0.02 18.11 18.20
CA HIS A 571 0.49 17.10 17.26
C HIS A 571 -0.12 15.72 17.52
N THR A 572 -0.26 15.33 18.79
CA THR A 572 -0.89 14.06 19.16
C THR A 572 -2.37 14.06 18.79
N GLN A 573 -3.09 15.15 19.07
CA GLN A 573 -4.50 15.25 18.67
C GLN A 573 -4.66 15.21 17.15
N ARG A 574 -3.76 15.85 16.40
CA ARG A 574 -3.72 15.76 14.93
C ARG A 574 -3.50 14.33 14.46
N LEU A 575 -2.56 13.60 15.05
CA LEU A 575 -2.30 12.19 14.74
C LEU A 575 -3.55 11.33 15.00
N MET A 576 -4.24 11.53 16.13
CA MET A 576 -5.48 10.81 16.43
C MET A 576 -6.54 11.01 15.34
N ARG A 577 -6.72 12.25 14.88
CA ARG A 577 -7.68 12.60 13.82
C ARG A 577 -7.29 12.02 12.47
N GLN A 578 -6.00 12.06 12.13
CA GLN A 578 -5.51 11.48 10.88
C GLN A 578 -5.74 9.97 10.84
N LEU A 579 -5.48 9.27 11.95
CA LEU A 579 -5.74 7.83 12.05
C LEU A 579 -7.24 7.51 11.91
N ASP A 580 -8.12 8.28 12.55
CA ASP A 580 -9.58 8.12 12.40
C ASP A 580 -10.02 8.40 10.95
N GLY A 581 -9.48 9.46 10.33
CA GLY A 581 -9.76 9.86 8.95
C GLY A 581 -9.33 8.84 7.89
N VAL A 582 -8.33 7.99 8.17
CA VAL A 582 -7.94 6.86 7.29
C VAL A 582 -8.65 5.55 7.65
N GLY A 583 -9.75 5.62 8.42
CA GLY A 583 -10.61 4.48 8.71
C GLY A 583 -10.22 3.65 9.94
N VAL A 584 -9.24 4.08 10.75
CA VAL A 584 -8.94 3.42 12.02
C VAL A 584 -10.04 3.76 13.01
N SER A 585 -10.89 2.78 13.33
CA SER A 585 -11.93 2.96 14.36
C SER A 585 -11.35 3.60 15.63
N SER A 586 -12.01 4.63 16.17
CA SER A 586 -11.51 5.40 17.32
C SER A 586 -11.16 4.55 18.55
N LYS A 587 -11.75 3.34 18.67
CA LYS A 587 -11.42 2.36 19.72
C LYS A 587 -10.03 1.72 19.58
N HIS A 588 -9.47 1.75 18.38
CA HIS A 588 -8.18 1.15 18.02
C HIS A 588 -7.08 2.18 17.82
N VAL A 589 -7.38 3.47 17.65
CA VAL A 589 -6.39 4.53 17.41
C VAL A 589 -5.26 4.53 18.45
N GLY A 590 -5.58 4.47 19.75
CA GLY A 590 -4.57 4.37 20.79
C GLY A 590 -3.71 3.10 20.69
N LYS A 591 -4.32 1.97 20.34
CA LYS A 591 -3.60 0.69 20.14
C LYS A 591 -2.65 0.76 18.93
N VAL A 592 -3.09 1.39 17.83
CA VAL A 592 -2.27 1.60 16.63
C VAL A 592 -1.07 2.47 16.96
N ILE A 593 -1.26 3.58 17.66
CA ILE A 593 -0.17 4.46 18.12
C ILE A 593 0.86 3.65 18.93
N SER A 594 0.40 2.83 19.88
CA SER A 594 1.29 2.00 20.69
C SER A 594 2.05 0.95 19.88
N ILE A 595 1.40 0.30 18.93
CA ILE A 595 2.04 -0.70 18.06
C ILE A 595 3.13 -0.03 17.22
N VAL A 596 2.80 1.07 16.53
CA VAL A 596 3.76 1.78 15.66
C VAL A 596 4.94 2.31 16.47
N ALA A 597 4.69 2.90 17.63
CA ALA A 597 5.76 3.39 18.50
C ALA A 597 6.65 2.24 19.03
N ASN A 598 6.06 1.10 19.39
CA ASN A 598 6.82 -0.07 19.83
C ASN A 598 7.72 -0.63 18.70
N GLU A 599 7.22 -0.70 17.46
CA GLU A 599 8.03 -1.11 16.30
C GLU A 599 9.19 -0.12 16.04
N LEU A 600 8.99 1.16 16.35
CA LEU A 600 10.02 2.21 16.28
C LEU A 600 11.02 2.18 17.45
N GLY A 601 10.86 1.27 18.41
CA GLY A 601 11.66 1.26 19.64
C GLY A 601 11.37 2.44 20.58
N VAL A 602 10.23 3.11 20.40
CA VAL A 602 9.78 4.26 21.19
C VAL A 602 8.72 3.82 22.19
N ARG A 603 8.97 4.05 23.47
CA ARG A 603 7.99 3.84 24.53
C ARG A 603 7.06 5.05 24.62
N VAL A 604 5.76 4.82 24.45
CA VAL A 604 4.71 5.84 24.64
C VAL A 604 4.35 5.92 26.12
N LYS A 605 4.51 7.08 26.77
CA LYS A 605 4.19 7.23 28.19
C LYS A 605 2.69 7.12 28.51
N ARG A 606 1.83 7.64 27.62
CA ARG A 606 0.38 7.70 27.83
C ARG A 606 -0.36 7.43 26.54
N VAL A 607 -1.26 6.46 26.54
CA VAL A 607 -2.01 6.06 25.33
C VAL A 607 -3.39 6.73 25.36
N PRO A 608 -3.85 7.36 24.26
CA PRO A 608 -5.17 7.98 24.22
C PRO A 608 -6.29 6.93 24.30
N SER A 609 -7.28 7.20 25.16
CA SER A 609 -8.47 6.37 25.29
C SER A 609 -9.46 6.60 24.15
N THR A 610 -10.36 5.65 23.90
CA THR A 610 -11.44 5.76 22.90
C THR A 610 -12.24 7.06 23.06
N ARG A 611 -12.57 7.43 24.31
CA ARG A 611 -13.29 8.68 24.61
C ARG A 611 -12.49 9.91 24.19
N THR A 612 -11.19 9.93 24.48
CA THR A 612 -10.30 11.05 24.12
C THR A 612 -10.20 11.23 22.61
N VAL A 613 -10.02 10.12 21.88
CA VAL A 613 -9.94 10.15 20.41
C VAL A 613 -11.24 10.70 19.82
N ARG A 614 -12.39 10.21 20.29
CA ARG A 614 -13.70 10.71 19.85
C ARG A 614 -13.90 12.20 20.16
N MET A 615 -13.45 12.67 21.32
CA MET A 615 -13.48 14.09 21.67
C MET A 615 -12.61 14.90 20.71
N ALA A 616 -11.37 14.47 20.45
CA ALA A 616 -10.47 15.17 19.53
C ALA A 616 -11.02 15.25 18.10
N VAL A 617 -11.72 14.21 17.62
CA VAL A 617 -12.40 14.21 16.32
C VAL A 617 -13.61 15.14 16.33
N LYS A 618 -14.45 15.06 17.37
CA LYS A 618 -15.64 15.90 17.53
C LYS A 618 -15.28 17.39 17.60
N GLU A 619 -14.27 17.74 18.39
CA GLU A 619 -13.75 19.10 18.54
C GLU A 619 -13.29 19.65 17.19
N ALA A 620 -12.58 18.87 16.38
CA ALA A 620 -12.18 19.30 15.04
C ALA A 620 -13.36 19.49 14.09
N GLY A 621 -14.40 18.65 14.19
CA GLY A 621 -15.64 18.85 13.44
C GLY A 621 -16.33 20.17 13.80
N ILE A 622 -16.37 20.52 15.08
CA ILE A 622 -16.89 21.82 15.54
C ILE A 622 -16.01 22.96 15.03
N LEU A 623 -14.69 22.85 15.18
CA LEU A 623 -13.74 23.87 14.73
C LEU A 623 -13.80 24.10 13.21
N SER A 624 -14.03 23.03 12.45
CA SER A 624 -14.26 23.11 11.00
C SER A 624 -15.51 23.93 10.66
N LYS A 625 -16.61 23.71 11.38
CA LYS A 625 -17.84 24.52 11.22
C LYS A 625 -17.61 25.98 11.61
N VAL A 626 -16.89 26.25 12.69
CA VAL A 626 -16.52 27.62 13.11
C VAL A 626 -15.72 28.31 12.02
N LYS A 627 -14.70 27.63 11.47
CA LYS A 627 -13.89 28.15 10.37
C LYS A 627 -14.73 28.43 9.14
N LEU A 628 -15.54 27.46 8.71
CA LEU A 628 -16.42 27.59 7.55
C LEU A 628 -17.44 28.72 7.74
N GLY A 629 -17.96 28.90 8.96
CA GLY A 629 -18.85 30.02 9.27
C GLY A 629 -18.17 31.37 9.12
N ARG A 630 -16.93 31.53 9.62
CA ARG A 630 -16.14 32.73 9.36
C ARG A 630 -15.87 32.95 7.87
N GLU A 631 -15.59 31.89 7.12
CA GLU A 631 -15.38 31.99 5.68
C GLU A 631 -16.67 32.39 4.94
N VAL A 632 -17.82 31.84 5.32
CA VAL A 632 -19.14 32.26 4.80
C VAL A 632 -19.45 33.70 5.18
N ALA A 633 -19.07 34.15 6.38
CA ALA A 633 -19.21 35.54 6.82
C ALA A 633 -18.47 36.50 5.88
N LEU A 634 -17.23 36.16 5.53
CA LEU A 634 -16.37 36.96 4.65
C LEU A 634 -16.68 36.78 3.15
N ALA A 635 -17.33 35.69 2.76
CA ALA A 635 -17.63 35.42 1.36
C ALA A 635 -18.74 36.33 0.81
N LYS A 636 -18.53 36.89 -0.39
CA LYS A 636 -19.56 37.66 -1.10
C LYS A 636 -20.69 36.78 -1.66
N LYS A 637 -20.34 35.60 -2.15
CA LYS A 637 -21.22 34.65 -2.85
C LYS A 637 -20.77 33.23 -2.51
N ILE A 638 -21.74 32.32 -2.35
CA ILE A 638 -21.53 30.89 -2.13
C ILE A 638 -22.34 30.09 -3.15
N GLY A 639 -21.96 28.85 -3.42
CA GLY A 639 -22.75 27.90 -4.17
C GLY A 639 -22.70 26.52 -3.56
N ALA A 640 -23.80 25.78 -3.63
CA ALA A 640 -23.91 24.46 -3.03
C ALA A 640 -24.03 23.38 -4.10
N SER A 641 -23.44 22.22 -3.85
CA SER A 641 -23.68 21.04 -4.65
C SER A 641 -23.97 19.86 -3.75
N SER A 642 -24.93 19.03 -4.14
CA SER A 642 -25.18 17.77 -3.47
C SER A 642 -25.34 16.66 -4.51
N ASN A 643 -24.76 15.51 -4.23
CA ASN A 643 -24.99 14.30 -5.00
C ASN A 643 -25.32 13.17 -4.04
N GLY A 644 -26.31 12.36 -4.39
CA GLY A 644 -26.78 11.24 -3.60
C GLY A 644 -26.72 9.96 -4.40
N THR A 645 -26.36 8.85 -3.75
CA THR A 645 -26.58 7.52 -4.32
C THR A 645 -27.18 6.60 -3.26
N SER A 646 -28.07 5.71 -3.68
CA SER A 646 -28.64 4.70 -2.80
C SER A 646 -28.01 3.35 -3.08
N ILE A 647 -27.23 2.83 -2.13
CA ILE A 647 -26.70 1.46 -2.22
C ILE A 647 -27.55 0.58 -1.31
N LYS A 648 -28.38 -0.28 -1.91
CA LYS A 648 -29.31 -1.19 -1.20
C LYS A 648 -30.22 -0.48 -0.20
N ARG A 649 -30.91 0.57 -0.66
CA ARG A 649 -31.84 1.39 0.15
C ARG A 649 -31.18 2.20 1.27
N ILE A 650 -29.85 2.28 1.33
CA ILE A 650 -29.13 3.24 2.19
C ILE A 650 -28.68 4.40 1.31
N THR A 651 -29.14 5.60 1.62
CA THR A 651 -28.77 6.82 0.91
C THR A 651 -27.45 7.36 1.45
N TYR A 652 -26.49 7.56 0.56
CA TYR A 652 -25.22 8.22 0.81
C TYR A 652 -25.25 9.54 0.08
N GLU A 653 -25.16 10.65 0.82
CA GLU A 653 -25.12 11.99 0.24
C GLU A 653 -23.74 12.61 0.45
N ALA A 654 -23.15 13.10 -0.62
CA ALA A 654 -22.02 14.00 -0.58
C ALA A 654 -22.53 15.44 -0.78
N ARG A 655 -22.06 16.36 0.06
CA ARG A 655 -22.47 17.76 0.04
C ARG A 655 -21.23 18.61 -0.11
N HIS A 656 -21.35 19.70 -0.86
CA HIS A 656 -20.22 20.56 -1.16
C HIS A 656 -20.68 22.00 -1.13
N LEU A 657 -19.91 22.85 -0.44
CA LEU A 657 -20.02 24.29 -0.59
C LEU A 657 -18.91 24.76 -1.52
N ARG A 658 -19.11 25.88 -2.20
CA ARG A 658 -18.11 26.55 -3.01
C ARG A 658 -18.20 28.02 -2.70
N LEU A 659 -17.14 28.56 -2.10
CA LEU A 659 -17.02 29.97 -1.75
C LEU A 659 -15.61 30.47 -2.00
N ARG A 660 -15.48 31.78 -2.11
CA ARG A 660 -14.19 32.44 -2.26
C ARG A 660 -13.55 32.62 -0.88
N VAL A 661 -12.49 31.89 -0.57
CA VAL A 661 -11.76 32.01 0.71
C VAL A 661 -10.49 32.86 0.58
N PRO A 662 -10.03 33.55 1.64
CA PRO A 662 -8.72 34.19 1.66
C PRO A 662 -7.60 33.16 1.43
N ASP A 663 -6.54 33.53 0.72
CA ASP A 663 -5.36 32.67 0.62
C ASP A 663 -4.63 32.63 1.98
N TYR A 664 -4.66 31.45 2.61
CA TYR A 664 -4.10 31.19 3.93
C TYR A 664 -2.57 31.12 3.96
N LYS A 665 -1.89 31.12 2.80
CA LYS A 665 -0.42 31.12 2.69
C LYS A 665 0.13 32.49 2.32
N ASN A 666 -0.61 33.27 1.55
CA ASN A 666 -0.21 34.61 1.14
C ASN A 666 -1.49 35.43 0.94
N PRO A 667 -1.90 36.31 1.88
CA PRO A 667 -3.23 36.94 1.89
C PRO A 667 -3.54 37.82 0.65
N ALA A 668 -2.59 37.98 -0.27
CA ALA A 668 -2.70 38.71 -1.54
C ALA A 668 -2.92 37.83 -2.80
N SER A 669 -2.85 36.50 -2.75
CA SER A 669 -3.03 35.62 -3.94
C SER A 669 -4.42 34.99 -4.08
N LYS A 670 -4.66 34.39 -5.27
CA LYS A 670 -5.99 33.96 -5.72
C LYS A 670 -6.58 32.80 -4.87
N PRO A 671 -7.90 32.82 -4.63
CA PRO A 671 -8.63 31.92 -3.72
C PRO A 671 -8.68 30.45 -4.16
N SER A 672 -8.68 29.51 -3.19
CA SER A 672 -9.01 28.08 -3.38
C SER A 672 -10.41 27.72 -2.84
N LEU A 673 -10.96 26.56 -3.25
CA LEU A 673 -12.31 26.10 -2.85
C LEU A 673 -12.30 25.27 -1.55
N GLN A 674 -13.38 25.33 -0.77
CA GLN A 674 -13.58 24.54 0.46
C GLN A 674 -15.02 24.00 0.57
N ASP A 675 -15.17 22.86 1.26
CA ASP A 675 -16.24 21.85 1.13
C ASP A 675 -17.34 21.84 2.24
N ASP A 676 -18.46 21.14 1.98
CA ASP A 676 -19.71 20.84 2.73
C ASP A 676 -20.84 21.91 2.86
N GLY A 677 -22.05 21.63 2.31
CA GLY A 677 -23.25 22.42 2.63
C GLY A 677 -24.62 21.97 2.07
N ASP A 678 -25.61 21.93 2.97
CA ASP A 678 -27.09 21.93 2.77
C ASP A 678 -27.71 22.91 3.80
N MET A 679 -29.00 23.21 3.75
CA MET A 679 -29.67 24.21 4.61
C MET A 679 -29.52 23.97 6.12
N ALA A 680 -29.77 22.76 6.59
CA ALA A 680 -29.56 22.40 8.00
C ALA A 680 -28.07 22.47 8.39
N ALA A 681 -27.17 22.20 7.44
CA ALA A 681 -25.74 22.37 7.66
C ALA A 681 -25.38 23.85 7.75
N GLY A 682 -25.96 24.72 6.91
CA GLY A 682 -25.79 26.17 6.97
C GLY A 682 -26.20 26.77 8.31
N ALA A 683 -27.33 26.31 8.88
CA ALA A 683 -27.75 26.69 10.22
C ALA A 683 -26.73 26.25 11.28
N ALA A 684 -26.28 24.99 11.25
CA ALA A 684 -25.29 24.47 12.18
C ALA A 684 -23.91 25.15 12.06
N ILE A 685 -23.52 25.56 10.85
CA ILE A 685 -22.30 26.34 10.58
C ILE A 685 -22.42 27.72 11.21
N THR A 686 -23.57 28.39 11.00
CA THR A 686 -23.82 29.73 11.51
C THR A 686 -23.86 29.74 13.04
N GLU A 687 -24.57 28.79 13.63
CA GLU A 687 -24.65 28.63 15.09
C GLU A 687 -23.28 28.34 15.70
N ALA A 688 -22.50 27.43 15.11
CA ALA A 688 -21.16 27.13 15.59
C ALA A 688 -20.25 28.36 15.58
N TYR A 689 -20.26 29.15 14.50
CA TYR A 689 -19.43 30.35 14.42
C TYR A 689 -19.88 31.44 15.40
N ARG A 690 -21.18 31.74 15.47
CA ARG A 690 -21.73 32.74 16.40
C ARG A 690 -21.45 32.45 17.85
N ASN A 691 -21.50 31.17 18.24
CA ASN A 691 -21.22 30.73 19.61
C ASN A 691 -19.72 30.52 19.88
N SER A 692 -18.84 30.87 18.93
CA SER A 692 -17.39 30.70 19.08
C SER A 692 -16.73 31.95 19.69
N PRO A 693 -15.64 31.79 20.46
CA PRO A 693 -14.87 32.92 20.99
C PRO A 693 -14.21 33.82 19.94
N ILE A 694 -14.20 33.40 18.67
CA ILE A 694 -13.61 34.15 17.55
C ILE A 694 -14.68 34.82 16.67
N TYR A 695 -15.94 34.76 17.09
CA TYR A 695 -17.01 35.52 16.44
C TYR A 695 -16.72 37.02 16.61
N ASP A 696 -16.76 37.74 15.49
CA ASP A 696 -16.52 39.17 15.46
C ASP A 696 -17.71 39.82 14.76
N ALA A 697 -18.57 40.46 15.55
CA ALA A 697 -19.78 41.10 15.05
C ALA A 697 -19.48 42.31 14.16
N GLU A 698 -18.30 42.92 14.28
CA GLU A 698 -17.91 44.12 13.51
C GLU A 698 -17.15 43.73 12.25
N ALA A 699 -16.13 42.86 12.36
CA ALA A 699 -15.27 42.53 11.23
C ALA A 699 -15.80 41.38 10.34
N ALA A 700 -16.60 40.46 10.89
CA ALA A 700 -17.11 39.29 10.18
C ALA A 700 -18.50 38.87 10.66
N PRO A 701 -19.52 39.75 10.58
CA PRO A 701 -20.88 39.39 10.97
C PRO A 701 -21.40 38.26 10.09
N LEU A 702 -22.16 37.34 10.70
CA LEU A 702 -22.85 36.27 9.99
C LEU A 702 -24.28 36.18 10.50
N ASP A 703 -25.25 36.57 9.69
CA ASP A 703 -26.67 36.38 9.95
C ASP A 703 -27.14 34.96 9.60
N PRO A 704 -28.08 34.32 10.31
CA PRO A 704 -28.57 32.99 9.94
C PRO A 704 -29.17 32.93 8.53
N LYS A 705 -29.68 34.07 8.01
CA LYS A 705 -30.19 34.19 6.64
C LYS A 705 -29.07 34.43 5.62
N ASP A 706 -27.85 34.77 6.04
CA ASP A 706 -26.73 35.03 5.12
C ASP A 706 -26.37 33.83 4.26
N PHE A 707 -26.56 32.61 4.77
CA PHE A 707 -26.35 31.41 3.98
C PHE A 707 -27.23 31.39 2.73
N LEU A 708 -28.51 31.75 2.86
CA LEU A 708 -29.44 31.89 1.73
C LEU A 708 -29.14 33.13 0.89
N ARG A 709 -28.95 34.27 1.55
CA ARG A 709 -28.67 35.57 0.91
C ARG A 709 -27.47 35.49 -0.04
N LYS A 710 -26.41 34.78 0.39
CA LYS A 710 -25.17 34.60 -0.37
C LYS A 710 -25.24 33.45 -1.38
N MET A 711 -26.25 32.57 -1.32
CA MET A 711 -26.36 31.39 -2.21
C MET A 711 -26.65 31.82 -3.65
N ARG A 712 -25.79 31.47 -4.61
CA ARG A 712 -25.91 31.93 -6.01
C ARG A 712 -26.19 30.85 -7.00
N TRP A 713 -25.76 29.64 -6.72
CA TRP A 713 -26.02 28.52 -7.59
C TRP A 713 -26.11 27.24 -6.77
N GLN A 714 -26.86 26.29 -7.32
CA GLN A 714 -27.02 24.97 -6.76
C GLN A 714 -26.81 23.93 -7.86
N ASN A 715 -26.08 22.85 -7.53
CA ASN A 715 -25.86 21.73 -8.45
C ASN A 715 -26.29 20.42 -7.80
N MET A 716 -27.26 19.76 -8.42
CA MET A 716 -27.75 18.44 -8.06
C MET A 716 -28.34 17.75 -9.30
N ASP A 717 -28.77 16.50 -9.17
CA ASP A 717 -29.43 15.80 -10.26
C ASP A 717 -30.82 16.36 -10.57
N HIS A 718 -31.31 16.09 -11.79
CA HIS A 718 -32.62 16.55 -12.27
C HIS A 718 -33.79 15.73 -11.71
N ALA A 719 -33.54 14.90 -10.69
CA ALA A 719 -34.55 14.07 -10.08
C ALA A 719 -35.64 14.93 -9.41
N ALA A 720 -36.84 14.37 -9.25
CA ALA A 720 -38.00 15.13 -8.77
C ALA A 720 -37.77 15.71 -7.36
N ASP A 721 -37.08 14.97 -6.51
CA ASP A 721 -36.58 15.40 -5.20
C ASP A 721 -35.53 16.51 -5.31
N GLY A 722 -34.60 16.43 -6.27
CA GLY A 722 -33.65 17.51 -6.56
C GLY A 722 -34.32 18.81 -7.00
N LYS A 723 -35.29 18.74 -7.92
CA LYS A 723 -36.11 19.90 -8.32
C LYS A 723 -36.91 20.46 -7.14
N ALA A 724 -37.58 19.60 -6.37
CA ALA A 724 -38.31 20.03 -5.18
C ALA A 724 -37.39 20.73 -4.16
N LYS A 725 -36.18 20.22 -3.95
CA LYS A 725 -35.17 20.86 -3.09
C LYS A 725 -34.73 22.23 -3.62
N LEU A 726 -34.48 22.34 -4.93
CA LEU A 726 -34.16 23.62 -5.57
C LEU A 726 -35.31 24.62 -5.37
N ASP A 727 -36.56 24.21 -5.62
CA ASP A 727 -37.72 25.08 -5.52
C ASP A 727 -37.92 25.57 -4.09
N LEU A 728 -37.78 24.70 -3.09
CA LEU A 728 -37.79 25.06 -1.67
C LEU A 728 -36.65 26.03 -1.32
N THR A 729 -35.43 25.79 -1.82
CA THR A 729 -34.27 26.64 -1.55
C THR A 729 -34.42 28.02 -2.22
N ARG A 730 -34.92 28.04 -3.45
CA ARG A 730 -35.21 29.26 -4.22
C ARG A 730 -36.31 30.08 -3.56
N ALA A 731 -37.40 29.43 -3.14
CA ALA A 731 -38.48 30.10 -2.41
C ALA A 731 -37.97 30.72 -1.10
N ALA A 732 -37.17 29.98 -0.33
CA ALA A 732 -36.55 30.47 0.90
C ALA A 732 -35.60 31.65 0.64
N LYS A 733 -34.75 31.58 -0.39
CA LYS A 733 -33.86 32.69 -0.76
C LYS A 733 -34.65 33.92 -1.20
N LEU A 734 -35.62 33.76 -2.09
CA LEU A 734 -36.42 34.88 -2.58
C LEU A 734 -37.21 35.53 -1.44
N TRP A 735 -37.68 34.76 -0.47
CA TRP A 735 -38.29 35.31 0.73
C TRP A 735 -37.33 36.22 1.51
N VAL A 736 -36.08 35.79 1.73
CA VAL A 736 -35.03 36.63 2.37
C VAL A 736 -34.73 37.89 1.55
N VAL A 737 -34.57 37.76 0.22
CA VAL A 737 -34.28 38.90 -0.65
C VAL A 737 -35.42 39.92 -0.64
N ARG A 738 -36.68 39.46 -0.73
CA ARG A 738 -37.86 40.32 -0.64
C ARG A 738 -37.91 41.05 0.69
N GLU A 739 -37.65 40.35 1.79
CA GLU A 739 -37.61 40.95 3.13
C GLU A 739 -36.53 42.04 3.23
N ASP A 740 -35.33 41.80 2.70
CA ASP A 740 -34.25 42.80 2.73
C ASP A 740 -34.60 44.04 1.89
N LEU A 741 -35.10 43.84 0.66
CA LEU A 741 -35.56 44.94 -0.21
C LEU A 741 -36.72 45.71 0.43
N ALA A 742 -37.67 44.99 1.02
CA ALA A 742 -38.80 45.59 1.70
C ALA A 742 -38.35 46.44 2.88
N LYS A 743 -37.41 45.99 3.71
CA LYS A 743 -36.92 46.76 4.86
C LYS A 743 -36.26 48.07 4.43
N VAL A 744 -35.44 48.04 3.38
CA VAL A 744 -34.83 49.26 2.83
C VAL A 744 -35.91 50.20 2.33
N LYS A 745 -36.84 49.70 1.52
CA LYS A 745 -37.91 50.53 0.94
C LYS A 745 -38.87 51.07 2.01
N TRP A 746 -39.22 50.25 2.99
CA TRP A 746 -40.10 50.59 4.11
C TRP A 746 -39.51 51.67 5.02
N ALA A 747 -38.19 51.66 5.22
CA ALA A 747 -37.49 52.69 5.96
C ALA A 747 -37.48 54.04 5.22
N GLU A 748 -37.41 54.02 3.89
CA GLU A 748 -37.46 55.22 3.03
C GLU A 748 -38.88 55.79 2.85
N MET A 749 -39.91 54.98 3.04
CA MET A 749 -41.31 55.39 2.88
C MET A 749 -41.78 56.33 3.99
N GLU A 750 -42.60 57.31 3.63
CA GLU A 750 -43.29 58.15 4.60
C GLU A 750 -44.27 57.33 5.45
N GLU A 751 -44.54 57.81 6.67
CA GLU A 751 -45.40 57.12 7.63
C GLU A 751 -46.82 56.88 7.08
N LEU A 752 -47.35 57.85 6.32
CA LEU A 752 -48.66 57.74 5.67
C LEU A 752 -48.68 56.64 4.61
N ASP A 753 -47.62 56.50 3.82
CA ASP A 753 -47.53 55.45 2.78
C ASP A 753 -47.39 54.06 3.39
N ARG A 754 -46.64 53.93 4.50
CA ARG A 754 -46.58 52.70 5.28
C ARG A 754 -47.95 52.32 5.81
N PHE A 755 -48.65 53.27 6.42
CA PHE A 755 -50.01 53.07 6.93
C PHE A 755 -50.97 52.61 5.82
N ASN A 756 -50.95 53.28 4.67
CA ASN A 756 -51.76 52.92 3.51
C ASN A 756 -51.45 51.50 2.99
N ALA A 757 -50.18 51.12 2.96
CA ALA A 757 -49.77 49.78 2.55
C ALA A 757 -50.29 48.67 3.47
N VAL A 758 -50.30 48.89 4.80
CA VAL A 758 -50.90 47.95 5.77
C VAL A 758 -52.42 47.90 5.59
N CYS A 759 -53.07 49.05 5.42
CA CYS A 759 -54.52 49.13 5.19
C CYS A 759 -54.98 48.45 3.89
N ALA A 760 -54.11 48.37 2.88
CA ALA A 760 -54.37 47.68 1.62
C ALA A 760 -54.33 46.14 1.75
N VAL A 761 -53.91 45.59 2.90
CA VAL A 761 -53.97 44.15 3.17
C VAL A 761 -55.28 43.82 3.91
N SER A 762 -56.16 43.11 3.22
CA SER A 762 -57.45 42.68 3.77
C SER A 762 -57.35 41.35 4.54
N ASP A 763 -58.36 41.01 5.33
CA ASP A 763 -58.42 39.69 5.98
C ASP A 763 -58.48 38.56 4.93
N LYS A 764 -59.12 38.76 3.78
CA LYS A 764 -59.10 37.80 2.67
C LYS A 764 -57.69 37.55 2.13
N ASP A 765 -56.84 38.56 2.16
CA ASP A 765 -55.43 38.42 1.75
C ASP A 765 -54.64 37.57 2.75
N LEU A 766 -54.90 37.74 4.06
CA LEU A 766 -54.32 36.89 5.10
C LEU A 766 -54.80 35.45 5.00
N GLU A 767 -56.09 35.24 4.75
CA GLU A 767 -56.70 33.90 4.64
C GLU A 767 -56.15 33.13 3.44
N LYS A 768 -55.75 33.83 2.38
CA LYS A 768 -55.10 33.22 1.20
C LYS A 768 -53.70 32.69 1.53
N GLU A 769 -52.97 33.36 2.42
CA GLU A 769 -51.59 32.99 2.77
C GLU A 769 -51.53 31.99 3.93
N PHE A 770 -52.37 32.14 4.95
CA PHE A 770 -52.30 31.37 6.21
C PHE A 770 -53.47 30.40 6.43
N SER A 771 -54.43 30.33 5.50
CA SER A 771 -55.74 29.64 5.60
C SER A 771 -56.75 30.30 6.53
N ALA A 772 -58.03 30.25 6.14
CA ALA A 772 -59.13 30.87 6.88
C ALA A 772 -59.25 30.41 8.33
N LYS A 773 -58.96 29.13 8.60
CA LYS A 773 -59.03 28.56 9.96
C LYS A 773 -57.99 29.16 10.91
N VAL A 774 -56.80 29.47 10.41
CA VAL A 774 -55.71 30.03 11.23
C VAL A 774 -55.98 31.52 11.49
N VAL A 775 -56.36 32.28 10.47
CA VAL A 775 -56.66 33.72 10.60
C VAL A 775 -57.86 33.96 11.51
N ALA A 776 -58.87 33.07 11.46
CA ALA A 776 -60.01 33.11 12.36
C ALA A 776 -59.60 32.96 13.85
N ALA A 777 -58.54 32.21 14.13
CA ALA A 777 -58.02 31.99 15.49
C ALA A 777 -57.06 33.11 15.97
N TRP A 778 -56.67 34.04 15.09
CA TRP A 778 -55.78 35.16 15.45
C TRP A 778 -56.52 36.27 16.21
N SER A 779 -55.85 36.82 17.22
CA SER A 779 -56.27 38.06 17.89
C SER A 779 -56.20 39.27 16.94
N LEU A 780 -56.83 40.38 17.32
CA LEU A 780 -56.74 41.63 16.54
C LEU A 780 -55.29 42.10 16.35
N ASP A 781 -54.46 41.96 17.38
CA ASP A 781 -53.04 42.31 17.32
C ASP A 781 -52.27 41.39 16.37
N GLN A 782 -52.51 40.08 16.44
CA GLN A 782 -51.90 39.11 15.51
C GLN A 782 -52.33 39.35 14.06
N ARG A 783 -53.58 39.77 13.82
CA ARG A 783 -54.03 40.16 12.48
C ARG A 783 -53.36 41.45 12.02
N LYS A 784 -53.18 42.44 12.91
CA LYS A 784 -52.48 43.68 12.60
C LYS A 784 -51.02 43.42 12.22
N GLU A 785 -50.31 42.63 13.02
CA GLU A 785 -48.94 42.19 12.74
C GLU A 785 -48.87 41.38 11.42
N GLY A 786 -49.84 40.49 11.19
CA GLY A 786 -49.93 39.74 9.94
C GLY A 786 -50.14 40.62 8.71
N ARG A 787 -50.99 41.65 8.80
CA ARG A 787 -51.21 42.63 7.72
C ARG A 787 -49.95 43.43 7.43
N GLU A 788 -49.25 43.87 8.47
CA GLU A 788 -47.99 44.59 8.33
C GLU A 788 -46.91 43.71 7.69
N ALA A 789 -46.75 42.47 8.15
CA ALA A 789 -45.80 41.53 7.55
C ALA A 789 -46.10 41.24 6.07
N LEU A 790 -47.38 41.05 5.71
CA LEU A 790 -47.79 40.82 4.32
C LEU A 790 -47.64 42.08 3.45
N ALA A 791 -47.87 43.28 4.01
CA ALA A 791 -47.63 44.54 3.32
C ALA A 791 -46.15 44.73 3.00
N ILE A 792 -45.27 44.48 3.98
CA ILE A 792 -43.81 44.49 3.82
C ILE A 792 -43.41 43.48 2.73
N GLN A 793 -43.95 42.26 2.74
CA GLN A 793 -43.66 41.26 1.71
C GLN A 793 -44.09 41.70 0.30
N ARG A 794 -45.27 42.31 0.15
CA ARG A 794 -45.77 42.86 -1.13
C ARG A 794 -44.87 43.97 -1.67
N ILE A 795 -44.37 44.83 -0.79
CA ILE A 795 -43.42 45.89 -1.15
C ILE A 795 -42.10 45.28 -1.62
N GLY A 796 -41.60 44.26 -0.92
CA GLY A 796 -40.39 43.53 -1.33
C GLY A 796 -40.51 42.90 -2.72
N GLU A 797 -41.64 42.25 -3.01
CA GLU A 797 -41.92 41.67 -4.34
C GLU A 797 -42.01 42.75 -5.42
N THR A 798 -42.68 43.87 -5.15
CA THR A 798 -42.80 44.98 -6.09
C THR A 798 -41.44 45.60 -6.39
N THR A 799 -40.63 45.81 -5.34
CA THR A 799 -39.27 46.34 -5.45
C THR A 799 -38.37 45.40 -6.24
N LEU A 800 -38.43 44.09 -5.98
CA LEU A 800 -37.67 43.08 -6.72
C LEU A 800 -37.98 43.11 -8.22
N ARG A 801 -39.26 43.23 -8.60
CA ARG A 801 -39.68 43.30 -10.03
C ARG A 801 -39.25 44.58 -10.74
N GLN A 802 -39.03 45.66 -9.99
CA GLN A 802 -38.56 46.94 -10.53
C GLN A 802 -37.04 46.99 -10.70
N LEU A 803 -36.28 46.05 -10.12
CA LEU A 803 -34.83 45.98 -10.30
C LEU A 803 -34.46 45.64 -11.76
N PRO A 804 -33.28 46.04 -12.25
CA PRO A 804 -32.76 45.60 -13.54
C PRO A 804 -32.71 44.06 -13.65
N GLU A 805 -32.89 43.51 -14.86
CA GLU A 805 -32.90 42.06 -15.09
C GLU A 805 -31.61 41.36 -14.60
N SER A 806 -30.47 42.05 -14.62
CA SER A 806 -29.20 41.55 -14.06
C SER A 806 -29.26 41.37 -12.54
N GLU A 807 -29.94 42.26 -11.83
CA GLU A 807 -30.08 42.23 -10.37
C GLU A 807 -31.15 41.21 -9.94
N GLN A 808 -32.23 41.09 -10.71
CA GLN A 808 -33.22 40.02 -10.52
C GLN A 808 -32.59 38.63 -10.70
N ARG A 809 -31.78 38.45 -11.75
CA ARG A 809 -31.00 37.22 -11.93
C ARG A 809 -30.00 36.99 -10.80
N ASP A 810 -29.49 38.06 -10.21
CA ASP A 810 -28.59 37.99 -9.06
C ASP A 810 -29.30 37.58 -7.75
N ALA A 811 -30.58 37.91 -7.62
CA ALA A 811 -31.44 37.49 -6.51
C ALA A 811 -31.82 36.00 -6.59
N ASP A 812 -31.88 35.41 -7.78
CA ASP A 812 -32.24 34.00 -7.98
C ASP A 812 -31.06 33.03 -7.76
N ILE A 813 -31.34 31.73 -7.76
CA ILE A 813 -30.38 30.62 -7.72
C ILE A 813 -30.25 30.06 -9.14
N LEU A 814 -29.02 30.11 -9.67
CA LEU A 814 -28.67 29.39 -10.88
C LEU A 814 -28.64 27.89 -10.61
N PHE A 815 -29.46 27.13 -11.31
CA PHE A 815 -29.43 25.67 -11.22
C PHE A 815 -28.55 25.08 -12.30
N ALA A 816 -27.40 24.54 -11.90
CA ALA A 816 -26.54 23.74 -12.76
C ALA A 816 -26.92 22.28 -12.55
N GLY A 817 -27.91 21.77 -13.29
CA GLY A 817 -28.32 20.37 -13.17
C GLY A 817 -27.22 19.39 -13.60
N CYS A 818 -27.37 18.11 -13.24
CA CYS A 818 -26.40 17.07 -13.57
C CYS A 818 -26.17 16.94 -15.10
N MET A 819 -24.93 17.16 -15.54
CA MET A 819 -24.49 17.04 -16.94
C MET A 819 -24.26 15.59 -17.39
N CYS A 820 -23.93 14.67 -16.47
CA CYS A 820 -23.51 13.29 -16.79
C CYS A 820 -24.66 12.30 -17.08
N HIS A 821 -25.92 12.65 -16.81
CA HIS A 821 -27.07 11.74 -17.03
C HIS A 821 -27.94 12.13 -18.25
N LYS A 822 -27.49 13.04 -19.12
CA LYS A 822 -28.26 13.51 -20.29
C LYS A 822 -28.56 12.40 -21.29
N ASP A 823 -27.60 11.50 -21.54
CA ASP A 823 -27.79 10.36 -22.46
C ASP A 823 -28.87 9.38 -21.96
N LEU A 824 -29.03 9.26 -20.64
CA LEU A 824 -30.01 8.38 -20.01
C LEU A 824 -31.42 8.97 -20.04
N ASN A 825 -31.53 10.28 -19.83
CA ASN A 825 -32.80 11.00 -19.99
C ASN A 825 -33.25 11.01 -21.46
N ALA A 826 -32.33 11.10 -22.42
CA ALA A 826 -32.66 11.02 -23.84
C ALA A 826 -33.34 9.70 -24.20
N PHE A 827 -32.82 8.57 -23.71
CA PHE A 827 -33.45 7.25 -23.93
C PHE A 827 -34.85 7.17 -23.31
N LYS A 828 -35.03 7.66 -22.08
CA LYS A 828 -36.36 7.72 -21.45
C LYS A 828 -37.35 8.56 -22.26
N TYR A 829 -36.97 9.79 -22.63
CA TYR A 829 -37.84 10.67 -23.39
C TYR A 829 -38.13 10.14 -24.81
N ALA A 830 -37.19 9.40 -25.42
CA ALA A 830 -37.42 8.72 -26.67
C ALA A 830 -38.52 7.65 -26.54
N ILE A 831 -38.53 6.88 -25.44
CA ILE A 831 -39.60 5.92 -25.14
C ILE A 831 -40.94 6.64 -24.94
N ASP A 832 -40.97 7.68 -24.09
CA ASP A 832 -42.21 8.43 -23.82
C ASP A 832 -42.79 9.02 -25.13
N ALA A 833 -41.93 9.52 -26.01
CA ALA A 833 -42.32 10.05 -27.33
C ALA A 833 -42.82 8.93 -28.27
N LEU A 834 -42.14 7.79 -28.31
CA LEU A 834 -42.56 6.63 -29.10
C LEU A 834 -43.93 6.13 -28.64
N GLU A 835 -44.15 5.98 -27.33
CA GLU A 835 -45.45 5.56 -26.76
C GLU A 835 -46.58 6.53 -27.13
N ALA A 836 -46.31 7.84 -27.17
CA ALA A 836 -47.28 8.85 -27.58
C ALA A 836 -47.58 8.85 -29.09
N MET A 837 -46.68 8.30 -29.93
CA MET A 837 -46.86 8.24 -31.38
C MET A 837 -47.73 7.08 -31.86
N TRP A 838 -47.95 6.04 -31.05
CA TRP A 838 -48.73 4.87 -31.47
C TRP A 838 -50.24 5.17 -31.53
N PRO A 839 -50.91 4.93 -32.67
CA PRO A 839 -52.37 4.93 -32.75
C PRO A 839 -52.96 3.89 -31.77
N ARG A 840 -54.12 4.18 -31.18
CA ARG A 840 -54.77 3.27 -30.21
C ARG A 840 -55.01 1.87 -30.78
N ASP A 841 -55.26 1.77 -32.07
CA ASP A 841 -55.58 0.53 -32.78
C ASP A 841 -54.33 -0.26 -33.22
N ASP A 842 -53.14 0.34 -33.18
CA ASP A 842 -51.86 -0.25 -33.61
C ASP A 842 -50.83 -0.31 -32.48
N ARG A 843 -51.28 -0.14 -31.23
CA ARG A 843 -50.42 -0.13 -30.05
C ARG A 843 -49.89 -1.54 -29.74
N PRO A 844 -48.67 -1.67 -29.16
CA PRO A 844 -48.16 -2.94 -28.69
C PRO A 844 -49.11 -3.65 -27.72
N ALA A 845 -49.11 -4.98 -27.74
CA ALA A 845 -49.98 -5.79 -26.89
C ALA A 845 -49.85 -5.44 -25.40
N LEU A 846 -50.99 -5.40 -24.71
CA LEU A 846 -51.07 -5.09 -23.29
C LEU A 846 -50.50 -6.23 -22.45
N LEU A 847 -49.48 -5.95 -21.65
CA LEU A 847 -48.89 -6.92 -20.72
C LEU A 847 -49.40 -6.67 -19.30
N ALA A 848 -50.69 -6.92 -19.11
CA ALA A 848 -51.34 -6.83 -17.81
C ALA A 848 -50.74 -7.84 -16.83
N ASN A 849 -50.78 -7.52 -15.53
CA ASN A 849 -50.48 -8.52 -14.50
C ASN A 849 -51.66 -9.50 -14.36
N LYS A 850 -51.46 -10.64 -13.68
CA LYS A 850 -52.49 -11.68 -13.52
C LYS A 850 -53.84 -11.15 -13.01
N ALA A 851 -53.84 -10.20 -12.07
CA ALA A 851 -55.07 -9.65 -11.51
C ALA A 851 -55.80 -8.76 -12.50
N ASN A 852 -55.07 -7.84 -13.16
CA ASN A 852 -55.63 -6.95 -14.17
C ASN A 852 -56.12 -7.72 -15.41
N ASP A 853 -55.35 -8.72 -15.86
CA ASP A 853 -55.74 -9.57 -17.00
C ASP A 853 -57.00 -10.39 -16.68
N ALA A 854 -57.13 -10.90 -15.45
CA ALA A 854 -58.37 -11.55 -15.00
C ALA A 854 -59.56 -10.58 -14.99
N VAL A 855 -59.38 -9.35 -14.48
CA VAL A 855 -60.43 -8.31 -14.49
C VAL A 855 -60.85 -7.94 -15.91
N ILE A 856 -59.90 -7.83 -16.84
CA ILE A 856 -60.17 -7.50 -18.24
C ILE A 856 -60.91 -8.65 -18.95
N ARG A 857 -60.54 -9.91 -18.71
CA ARG A 857 -61.11 -11.08 -19.40
C ARG A 857 -62.44 -11.55 -18.82
N LEU A 858 -62.64 -11.42 -17.52
CA LEU A 858 -63.81 -11.96 -16.81
C LEU A 858 -64.94 -10.95 -16.68
N SER A 859 -64.74 -9.69 -17.07
CA SER A 859 -65.79 -8.67 -17.02
C SER A 859 -66.72 -8.77 -18.22
N GLU A 860 -68.03 -8.81 -17.96
CA GLU A 860 -69.07 -8.76 -18.99
C GLU A 860 -69.29 -7.33 -19.53
N ASP A 861 -68.82 -6.31 -18.81
CA ASP A 861 -68.92 -4.89 -19.18
C ASP A 861 -67.52 -4.26 -19.40
N PRO A 862 -67.09 -4.11 -20.67
CA PRO A 862 -65.82 -3.47 -21.04
C PRO A 862 -65.71 -2.00 -20.61
N SER A 863 -66.84 -1.35 -20.28
CA SER A 863 -66.89 0.05 -19.85
C SER A 863 -66.85 0.25 -18.33
N SER A 864 -66.85 -0.85 -17.56
CA SER A 864 -66.83 -0.77 -16.10
C SER A 864 -65.56 -0.07 -15.57
N ALA A 865 -65.71 0.68 -14.48
CA ALA A 865 -64.60 1.42 -13.86
C ALA A 865 -63.43 0.50 -13.45
N ALA A 866 -63.72 -0.77 -13.11
CA ALA A 866 -62.69 -1.77 -12.79
C ALA A 866 -61.87 -2.17 -14.03
N VAL A 867 -62.50 -2.34 -15.18
CA VAL A 867 -61.81 -2.63 -16.45
C VAL A 867 -61.02 -1.42 -16.92
N GLN A 868 -61.57 -0.21 -16.83
CA GLN A 868 -60.83 1.02 -17.17
C GLN A 868 -59.61 1.21 -16.28
N ASN A 869 -59.74 1.04 -14.96
CA ASN A 869 -58.60 1.08 -14.04
C ASN A 869 -57.57 -0.03 -14.33
N ALA A 870 -58.01 -1.23 -14.70
CA ALA A 870 -57.12 -2.33 -15.07
C ALA A 870 -56.36 -2.05 -16.39
N LEU A 871 -57.00 -1.39 -17.35
CA LEU A 871 -56.37 -0.95 -18.60
C LEU A 871 -55.38 0.20 -18.36
N GLU A 872 -55.75 1.20 -17.57
CA GLU A 872 -54.91 2.37 -17.25
C GLU A 872 -53.69 2.01 -16.38
N SER A 873 -53.83 1.03 -15.48
CA SER A 873 -52.73 0.56 -14.62
C SER A 873 -51.85 -0.51 -15.28
N SER A 874 -52.22 -0.98 -16.47
CA SER A 874 -51.44 -1.92 -17.25
C SER A 874 -50.59 -1.19 -18.30
N THR A 875 -49.45 -1.76 -18.64
CA THR A 875 -48.48 -1.15 -19.57
C THR A 875 -48.17 -2.12 -20.71
N CYS A 876 -47.69 -1.62 -21.85
CA CYS A 876 -47.35 -2.43 -23.02
C CYS A 876 -45.93 -2.12 -23.55
N GLY A 877 -45.57 -2.72 -24.68
CA GLY A 877 -44.36 -2.36 -25.43
C GLY A 877 -43.04 -2.93 -24.88
N ALA A 878 -41.95 -2.55 -25.54
CA ALA A 878 -40.62 -3.13 -25.33
C ALA A 878 -40.09 -2.91 -23.91
N MET A 879 -40.38 -1.76 -23.29
CA MET A 879 -39.91 -1.48 -21.94
C MET A 879 -40.61 -2.32 -20.87
N LYS A 880 -41.90 -2.60 -21.07
CA LYS A 880 -42.60 -3.55 -20.21
C LYS A 880 -42.07 -4.97 -20.39
N LEU A 881 -41.74 -5.36 -21.63
CA LEU A 881 -41.10 -6.64 -21.90
C LEU A 881 -39.74 -6.77 -21.21
N VAL A 882 -38.90 -5.73 -21.27
CA VAL A 882 -37.61 -5.68 -20.56
C VAL A 882 -37.81 -5.79 -19.05
N ALA A 883 -38.83 -5.12 -18.49
CA ALA A 883 -39.14 -5.20 -17.07
C ALA A 883 -39.53 -6.63 -16.65
N LEU A 884 -40.42 -7.28 -17.39
CA LEU A 884 -40.80 -8.69 -17.15
C LEU A 884 -39.61 -9.63 -17.33
N SER A 885 -38.78 -9.38 -18.35
CA SER A 885 -37.57 -10.17 -18.61
C SER A 885 -36.56 -10.04 -17.47
N ALA A 886 -36.38 -8.84 -16.90
CA ALA A 886 -35.57 -8.68 -15.70
C ALA A 886 -36.20 -9.33 -14.46
N MET A 887 -37.54 -9.27 -14.31
CA MET A 887 -38.22 -10.01 -13.23
C MET A 887 -38.00 -11.52 -13.33
N THR A 888 -37.86 -12.06 -14.52
CA THR A 888 -37.68 -13.50 -14.72
C THR A 888 -36.19 -13.89 -14.71
N PHE A 889 -35.36 -13.23 -15.51
CA PHE A 889 -33.97 -13.59 -15.76
C PHE A 889 -32.96 -12.86 -14.85
N ARG A 890 -33.38 -11.84 -14.09
CA ARG A 890 -32.56 -11.10 -13.13
C ARG A 890 -33.37 -10.66 -11.89
N ASN A 891 -34.15 -11.57 -11.31
CA ASN A 891 -35.03 -11.30 -10.17
C ASN A 891 -34.26 -10.81 -8.92
N ALA A 892 -34.89 -9.97 -8.11
CA ALA A 892 -34.41 -9.45 -6.84
C ALA A 892 -34.24 -10.53 -5.78
N ASN A 893 -35.07 -11.56 -5.86
CA ASN A 893 -34.93 -12.79 -5.11
C ASN A 893 -34.20 -13.84 -5.99
N ASP A 894 -33.00 -14.22 -5.56
CA ASP A 894 -32.13 -15.17 -6.25
C ASP A 894 -32.60 -16.63 -6.14
N ILE A 895 -33.62 -16.90 -5.31
CA ILE A 895 -34.22 -18.22 -5.17
C ILE A 895 -35.37 -18.44 -6.17
N THR A 896 -36.08 -17.39 -6.57
CA THR A 896 -37.34 -17.49 -7.34
C THR A 896 -37.21 -17.16 -8.82
N GLY A 897 -36.07 -16.64 -9.28
CA GLY A 897 -35.85 -16.28 -10.68
C GLY A 897 -35.08 -17.34 -11.47
N TYR A 898 -34.92 -17.09 -12.77
CA TYR A 898 -34.19 -17.95 -13.72
C TYR A 898 -32.75 -17.48 -13.93
N GLN A 899 -32.17 -16.69 -13.03
CA GLN A 899 -30.91 -15.99 -13.27
C GLN A 899 -29.77 -16.95 -13.60
N GLN A 900 -29.55 -17.96 -12.75
CA GLN A 900 -28.47 -18.93 -12.98
C GLN A 900 -28.71 -19.79 -14.23
N LEU A 901 -29.97 -20.15 -14.49
CA LEU A 901 -30.35 -20.93 -15.66
C LEU A 901 -30.14 -20.13 -16.95
N THR A 902 -30.54 -18.85 -16.93
CA THR A 902 -30.37 -17.91 -18.05
C THR A 902 -28.89 -17.71 -18.35
N GLU A 903 -28.08 -17.41 -17.33
CA GLU A 903 -26.63 -17.20 -17.48
C GLU A 903 -25.99 -18.43 -18.15
N ASN A 904 -26.28 -19.63 -17.65
CA ASN A 904 -25.71 -20.86 -18.21
C ASN A 904 -26.21 -21.15 -19.64
N PHE A 905 -27.51 -21.02 -19.89
CA PHE A 905 -28.10 -21.34 -21.20
C PHE A 905 -27.66 -20.34 -22.28
N LEU A 906 -27.73 -19.03 -21.99
CA LEU A 906 -27.33 -17.98 -22.93
C LEU A 906 -25.81 -18.05 -23.16
N GLU A 907 -24.98 -18.32 -22.14
CA GLU A 907 -23.54 -18.46 -22.31
C GLU A 907 -23.18 -19.59 -23.28
N LEU A 908 -23.82 -20.76 -23.11
CA LEU A 908 -23.64 -21.90 -24.01
C LEU A 908 -24.11 -21.55 -25.43
N ARG A 909 -25.35 -21.09 -25.59
CA ARG A 909 -25.92 -20.80 -26.92
C ARG A 909 -25.24 -19.66 -27.64
N LYS A 910 -24.79 -18.61 -26.93
CA LYS A 910 -24.05 -17.50 -27.54
C LYS A 910 -22.68 -17.95 -28.04
N ARG A 911 -21.99 -18.82 -27.31
CA ARG A 911 -20.71 -19.39 -27.77
C ARG A 911 -20.87 -20.25 -29.01
N ASP A 912 -21.96 -21.02 -29.08
CA ASP A 912 -22.23 -21.89 -30.21
C ASP A 912 -22.61 -21.09 -31.47
N LEU A 913 -23.46 -20.06 -31.32
CA LEU A 913 -24.08 -19.36 -32.46
C LEU A 913 -23.34 -18.08 -32.88
N TYR A 914 -22.60 -17.43 -31.99
CA TYR A 914 -21.93 -16.15 -32.25
C TYR A 914 -20.42 -16.17 -31.96
N PRO A 915 -19.66 -17.19 -32.42
CA PRO A 915 -18.23 -17.30 -32.11
C PRO A 915 -17.41 -16.14 -32.68
N THR A 916 -17.78 -15.63 -33.86
CA THR A 916 -17.09 -14.53 -34.55
C THR A 916 -17.27 -13.21 -33.82
N GLU A 917 -18.50 -12.90 -33.39
CA GLU A 917 -18.82 -11.68 -32.66
C GLU A 917 -18.24 -11.70 -31.25
N ILE A 918 -18.14 -12.87 -30.62
CA ILE A 918 -17.43 -13.04 -29.35
C ILE A 918 -15.94 -12.77 -29.53
N ALA A 919 -15.31 -13.31 -30.57
CA ALA A 919 -13.90 -13.08 -30.87
C ALA A 919 -13.61 -11.59 -31.17
N ALA A 920 -14.55 -10.89 -31.81
CA ALA A 920 -14.49 -9.45 -32.05
C ALA A 920 -14.81 -8.59 -30.80
N GLY A 921 -15.20 -9.20 -29.67
CA GLY A 921 -15.58 -8.49 -28.44
C GLY A 921 -16.94 -7.80 -28.51
N LEU A 922 -17.76 -8.08 -29.53
CA LEU A 922 -19.08 -7.51 -29.76
C LEU A 922 -20.20 -8.23 -28.99
N VAL A 923 -19.96 -9.47 -28.56
CA VAL A 923 -20.88 -10.26 -27.74
C VAL A 923 -20.13 -10.80 -26.53
N LYS A 924 -20.70 -10.61 -25.34
CA LYS A 924 -20.20 -11.20 -24.10
C LYS A 924 -21.03 -12.43 -23.78
N PRO A 925 -20.46 -13.65 -23.85
CA PRO A 925 -21.25 -14.87 -23.70
C PRO A 925 -21.79 -15.04 -22.27
N ALA A 926 -20.97 -14.73 -21.24
CA ALA A 926 -21.36 -14.84 -19.84
C ALA A 926 -21.97 -13.54 -19.26
N GLN A 927 -22.66 -12.74 -20.10
CA GLN A 927 -23.27 -11.49 -19.64
C GLN A 927 -24.64 -11.79 -18.99
N PRO A 928 -24.84 -11.43 -17.71
CA PRO A 928 -26.16 -11.56 -17.08
C PRO A 928 -27.14 -10.57 -17.70
N PHE A 929 -28.43 -10.92 -17.67
CA PHE A 929 -29.48 -9.99 -18.08
C PHE A 929 -29.40 -8.70 -17.24
N PRO A 930 -29.59 -7.51 -17.84
CA PRO A 930 -29.46 -6.24 -17.13
C PRO A 930 -30.34 -6.16 -15.88
N ASP A 931 -29.77 -5.63 -14.79
CA ASP A 931 -30.43 -5.52 -13.48
C ASP A 931 -31.38 -4.31 -13.43
N PHE A 932 -32.44 -4.39 -14.24
CA PHE A 932 -33.47 -3.36 -14.36
C PHE A 932 -34.25 -3.13 -13.06
N GLN A 933 -34.24 -4.09 -12.12
CA GLN A 933 -34.97 -4.01 -10.87
C GLN A 933 -34.27 -3.17 -9.80
N HIS A 934 -32.93 -3.22 -9.72
CA HIS A 934 -32.17 -2.46 -8.71
C HIS A 934 -31.42 -1.27 -9.27
N CYS A 935 -31.06 -1.29 -10.55
CA CYS A 935 -30.37 -0.21 -11.21
C CYS A 935 -31.27 0.37 -12.30
N ARG A 936 -31.63 1.65 -12.16
CA ARG A 936 -32.51 2.34 -13.11
C ARG A 936 -31.75 2.92 -14.31
N PHE A 937 -30.42 3.08 -14.18
CA PHE A 937 -29.61 3.81 -15.15
C PHE A 937 -29.08 2.87 -16.25
N GLN A 938 -29.42 3.15 -17.51
CA GLN A 938 -28.99 2.45 -18.73
C GLN A 938 -29.42 0.98 -18.89
N THR A 939 -29.87 0.33 -17.82
CA THR A 939 -30.28 -1.08 -17.81
C THR A 939 -31.49 -1.36 -18.71
N GLY A 940 -32.39 -0.38 -18.88
CA GLY A 940 -33.54 -0.48 -19.80
C GLY A 940 -33.12 -0.63 -21.26
N GLY A 941 -32.25 0.28 -21.74
CA GLY A 941 -31.73 0.22 -23.11
C GLY A 941 -30.81 -0.97 -23.35
N GLN A 942 -30.00 -1.35 -22.35
CA GLN A 942 -29.22 -2.58 -22.41
C GLN A 942 -30.11 -3.82 -22.48
N GLY A 943 -31.20 -3.85 -21.71
CA GLY A 943 -32.16 -4.95 -21.72
C GLY A 943 -32.89 -5.04 -23.06
N ALA A 944 -33.27 -3.89 -23.63
CA ALA A 944 -33.88 -3.83 -24.95
C ALA A 944 -32.91 -4.32 -26.04
N ALA A 945 -31.65 -3.90 -26.02
CA ALA A 945 -30.63 -4.35 -26.98
C ALA A 945 -30.33 -5.86 -26.83
N GLU A 946 -30.29 -6.36 -25.59
CA GLU A 946 -30.10 -7.77 -25.29
C GLU A 946 -31.25 -8.63 -25.83
N LEU A 947 -32.50 -8.22 -25.57
CA LEU A 947 -33.67 -8.91 -26.10
C LEU A 947 -33.73 -8.79 -27.63
N PHE A 948 -33.50 -7.61 -28.21
CA PHE A 948 -33.51 -7.42 -29.66
C PHE A 948 -32.53 -8.36 -30.37
N LYS A 949 -31.31 -8.52 -29.83
CA LYS A 949 -30.29 -9.35 -30.44
C LYS A 949 -30.47 -10.85 -30.19
N PHE A 950 -31.04 -11.25 -29.04
CA PHE A 950 -31.06 -12.64 -28.60
C PHE A 950 -32.46 -13.17 -28.28
N LEU A 951 -33.52 -12.53 -28.78
CA LEU A 951 -34.92 -12.85 -28.47
C LEU A 951 -35.24 -14.33 -28.59
N GLU A 952 -34.84 -14.96 -29.69
CA GLU A 952 -35.05 -16.40 -29.96
C GLU A 952 -34.45 -17.31 -28.89
N LEU A 953 -33.29 -16.93 -28.33
CA LEU A 953 -32.66 -17.69 -27.25
C LEU A 953 -33.45 -17.55 -25.95
N TYR A 954 -34.00 -16.38 -25.67
CA TYR A 954 -34.85 -16.15 -24.51
C TYR A 954 -36.20 -16.86 -24.63
N ILE A 955 -36.83 -16.85 -25.81
CA ILE A 955 -38.05 -17.63 -26.09
C ILE A 955 -37.79 -19.13 -25.88
N LYS A 956 -36.72 -19.65 -26.48
CA LYS A 956 -36.35 -21.06 -26.35
C LYS A 956 -36.04 -21.46 -24.91
N LEU A 957 -35.41 -20.57 -24.15
CA LEU A 957 -35.17 -20.78 -22.72
C LEU A 957 -36.50 -20.90 -21.95
N VAL A 958 -37.44 -19.98 -22.16
CA VAL A 958 -38.75 -20.01 -21.47
C VAL A 958 -39.54 -21.27 -21.84
N GLN A 959 -39.54 -21.68 -23.11
CA GLN A 959 -40.15 -22.93 -23.55
C GLN A 959 -39.49 -24.15 -22.89
N THR A 960 -38.16 -24.21 -22.87
CA THR A 960 -37.40 -25.30 -22.22
C THR A 960 -37.76 -25.41 -20.73
N VAL A 961 -37.94 -24.27 -20.06
CA VAL A 961 -38.36 -24.25 -18.66
C VAL A 961 -39.80 -24.75 -18.52
N ALA A 962 -40.73 -24.28 -19.37
CA ALA A 962 -42.13 -24.72 -19.35
C ALA A 962 -42.26 -26.23 -19.58
N ASP A 963 -41.50 -26.79 -20.52
CA ASP A 963 -41.51 -28.22 -20.83
C ASP A 963 -40.97 -29.07 -19.67
N SER A 964 -40.04 -28.51 -18.88
CA SER A 964 -39.42 -29.18 -17.73
C SER A 964 -40.27 -29.20 -16.45
N LYS A 965 -41.42 -28.52 -16.44
CA LYS A 965 -42.31 -28.47 -15.28
C LYS A 965 -43.06 -29.78 -15.07
N VAL A 966 -43.48 -30.02 -13.83
CA VAL A 966 -44.26 -31.21 -13.43
C VAL A 966 -45.51 -31.40 -14.29
N LYS A 967 -46.17 -30.30 -14.66
CA LYS A 967 -47.15 -30.26 -15.76
C LYS A 967 -46.45 -29.66 -16.97
N SER A 968 -45.96 -30.52 -17.85
CA SER A 968 -45.21 -30.12 -19.03
C SER A 968 -46.08 -29.21 -19.91
N GLY A 969 -45.56 -28.04 -20.29
CA GLY A 969 -46.27 -27.05 -21.11
C GLY A 969 -47.10 -26.01 -20.34
N ASP A 970 -47.26 -26.12 -19.02
CA ASP A 970 -47.99 -25.11 -18.23
C ASP A 970 -47.18 -23.81 -18.09
N LEU A 971 -47.70 -22.73 -18.68
CA LEU A 971 -47.12 -21.40 -18.57
C LEU A 971 -47.65 -20.66 -17.35
N ASN A 972 -46.76 -20.03 -16.58
CA ASN A 972 -47.17 -19.02 -15.62
C ASN A 972 -47.51 -17.71 -16.35
N HIS A 973 -48.21 -16.79 -15.68
CA HIS A 973 -48.70 -15.55 -16.32
C HIS A 973 -47.58 -14.68 -16.92
N VAL A 974 -46.43 -14.60 -16.25
CA VAL A 974 -45.28 -13.83 -16.73
C VAL A 974 -44.62 -14.51 -17.94
N GLU A 975 -44.50 -15.83 -17.93
CA GLU A 975 -43.99 -16.61 -19.07
C GLU A 975 -44.91 -16.50 -20.29
N ALA A 976 -46.23 -16.57 -20.09
CA ALA A 976 -47.21 -16.37 -21.16
C ALA A 976 -47.09 -14.97 -21.78
N ASN A 977 -46.95 -13.94 -20.95
CA ASN A 977 -46.70 -12.57 -21.43
C ASN A 977 -45.38 -12.45 -22.21
N LEU A 978 -44.31 -13.11 -21.76
CA LEU A 978 -43.01 -13.12 -22.45
C LEU A 978 -43.08 -13.82 -23.82
N LEU A 979 -43.77 -14.97 -23.90
CA LEU A 979 -43.89 -15.74 -25.13
C LEU A 979 -44.83 -15.07 -26.14
N ASN A 980 -46.00 -14.60 -25.70
CA ASN A 980 -46.98 -13.96 -26.60
C ASN A 980 -46.38 -12.74 -27.30
N GLN A 981 -45.61 -11.91 -26.58
CA GLN A 981 -44.99 -10.73 -27.17
C GLN A 981 -43.71 -11.06 -27.94
N GLY A 982 -42.95 -12.07 -27.52
CA GLY A 982 -41.78 -12.56 -28.26
C GLY A 982 -42.16 -13.09 -29.65
N VAL A 983 -43.30 -13.77 -29.76
CA VAL A 983 -43.84 -14.26 -31.04
C VAL A 983 -44.34 -13.11 -31.92
N GLN A 984 -45.07 -12.13 -31.38
CA GLN A 984 -45.49 -10.95 -32.14
C GLN A 984 -44.32 -10.10 -32.65
N LEU A 985 -43.23 -9.98 -31.88
CA LEU A 985 -42.04 -9.26 -32.32
C LEU A 985 -41.32 -9.96 -33.47
N ARG A 986 -41.39 -11.30 -33.53
CA ARG A 986 -40.84 -12.10 -34.62
C ARG A 986 -41.63 -11.92 -35.91
N GLU A 987 -42.97 -11.96 -35.83
CA GLU A 987 -43.86 -11.78 -36.99
C GLU A 987 -43.77 -10.38 -37.62
N ASN A 988 -43.34 -9.37 -36.86
CA ASN A 988 -43.14 -8.00 -37.35
C ASN A 988 -41.70 -7.69 -37.79
N SER A 989 -40.74 -8.61 -37.57
CA SER A 989 -39.32 -8.43 -37.93
C SER A 989 -38.91 -9.12 -39.23
N ASP A 990 -39.74 -10.05 -39.71
CA ASP A 990 -39.72 -10.62 -41.07
C ASP A 990 -40.53 -9.72 -42.01
#